data_AF-A0A9W7X4Z6-F1
#
_entry.id   AF-A0A9W7X4Z6-F1
#
_cell.length_a   1.000
_cell.length_b   1.000
_cell.length_c   1.000
_cell.angle_alpha   90.00
_cell.angle_beta   90.00
_cell.angle_gamma   90.00
#
_symmetry.space_group_name_H-M   'P 1'
#
loop_
_entity.id
_entity.type
_entity.pdbx_description
1 polymer ?
#
loop_
_entity_poly.entity_id
_entity_poly.type
_entity_poly.pdbx_seq_one_letter_code
_entity_poly.pdbx_strand_id
1 'polypeptide(L)'
;MNHLPELRDGSRKSEPLSESERGAHPEAPSTVSLKSNNSIILLPPKFSDASIFYCLHRSIIRGKHVVIPDMQQDSFHGIVGDVLQRVKDKNKTIMRNKYESLFEGIKQHENQILLNRIYTQLYIIEGESQRLNEEHEVLHMEKKSRRTQDTPIYCNDIFKPKLKLQPYQRDKIKSVLTKGIAGIGKTVSVQKFILDWAEGTANQDVDFVFMLPFRELNLIQDHRYSLHKLLLDFHPELRDVDSKIYDACKVVFIFDGLDESRTLMFTDNKKVSDVTETSSVAVLMTNLIKGDLLPSALIWITSRPAATTQIPSKYIDRMTEIQGFNDAQKEEYFRKKISDEHQASKIIKHIRRAKSLHIMCHIPVFCWIASTVLQEILTQDHSAEIPQTLTEMYIHFLLIQINTKNQKYDPERDPKKLLHFNRKVIVKLAELAFKQLMNGNVLFYEDDLRDCGIDITDASVYSGICTEIFKEEFVIHQRKIYCFIHLSFQEFMAAFYVFFCHLMNSNTETLRLILERKYDKYKCHFGENNLYQLLESAVDKALESKTGHLDLFLRFLLGISMESNQRLLQDVLTHTNNSSETIREITQYIKDQIKTRDVFFHSHLSDERSISLFLCLFEVNDQTLYREIEAFVRSDKHSQARLSAVHCSAIAYMLQMSEEVLNEFDLKKYNTTQEGRRRLIPAVNNCTRALLQNCDLTAVCCESLSSCLQSSNSLRELDLSNNDLQDSGVKLISHALKRQNCELHTLRLSSCYLTAECCESLSSYLRSSNSLRELDLYNNDLKDSGVKLISDALKSHNCQLHTLRVSMCNLTAECCKGLSSCLQSLSSLRELDLSNNDLRDSGVKLISDALKSHNCELHTLRLSGCMVTDEGCCYLASALSSNPSHLKELDLSYNHPEHTALQLLSDRLNDPNYTINKLNVDQGGEVRITAGPRKYACDLTLDINTAHSLLILSEESRKITRVKERQWYPVHQDRFDHLQVLCRESLTGRCYWEAEWSGSGADISVSYKSITREGMSFDSLFGSNVKSWSLYCSNNTTTAWHNNNDTLISATSPPSNRVGVYMDWSAGTLSFYSVSDTHTQLHTFITTFTEPVYAGFRVHLNSSVSLH
;
A
#
# COMPACT_ATOMS: atom_id res chain seq x y z
N MET A 1 -39.57 3.45 38.89
CA MET A 1 -40.52 2.34 39.18
C MET A 1 -39.68 1.07 39.16
N ASN A 2 -38.97 0.68 40.23
CA ASN A 2 -39.35 0.37 41.65
C ASN A 2 -39.63 -1.14 41.78
N HIS A 3 -39.17 -1.92 42.77
CA HIS A 3 -38.13 -1.82 43.84
C HIS A 3 -37.77 -3.29 44.25
N LEU A 4 -36.53 -3.66 44.64
CA LEU A 4 -35.94 -3.72 46.02
C LEU A 4 -36.78 -4.51 47.07
N PRO A 5 -36.19 -5.21 48.08
CA PRO A 5 -34.97 -4.83 48.83
C PRO A 5 -33.90 -5.92 49.14
N GLU A 6 -32.81 -5.51 49.82
CA GLU A 6 -31.68 -6.30 50.36
C GLU A 6 -31.77 -6.52 51.90
N LEU A 7 -30.76 -7.22 52.49
CA LEU A 7 -30.05 -6.98 53.79
C LEU A 7 -28.98 -8.12 53.93
N ARG A 8 -27.65 -7.93 54.12
CA ARG A 8 -26.80 -7.35 55.21
C ARG A 8 -26.76 -8.16 56.52
N ASP A 9 -25.69 -8.16 57.33
CA ASP A 9 -24.37 -7.46 57.31
C ASP A 9 -23.22 -8.52 57.44
N GLY A 10 -21.99 -8.39 57.98
CA GLY A 10 -21.26 -7.35 58.73
C GLY A 10 -19.78 -7.75 58.98
N SER A 11 -19.06 -7.22 60.00
CA SER A 11 -17.58 -7.40 60.14
C SER A 11 -16.95 -7.19 61.55
N ARG A 12 -15.77 -7.84 61.83
CA ARG A 12 -14.51 -7.28 62.46
C ARG A 12 -13.69 -8.17 63.45
N LYS A 13 -12.35 -8.16 63.24
CA LYS A 13 -11.19 -8.07 64.19
C LYS A 13 -10.71 -9.26 65.08
N SER A 14 -9.38 -9.25 65.30
CA SER A 14 -8.56 -9.65 66.50
C SER A 14 -7.58 -10.84 66.38
N GLU A 15 -6.40 -10.63 66.98
CA GLU A 15 -5.16 -11.43 67.18
C GLU A 15 -5.24 -12.43 68.39
N PRO A 16 -4.16 -13.15 68.84
CA PRO A 16 -3.00 -13.84 68.19
C PRO A 16 -2.60 -15.24 68.83
N LEU A 17 -1.39 -15.77 68.52
CA LEU A 17 -0.58 -16.81 69.26
C LEU A 17 -1.08 -18.29 69.22
N SER A 18 -0.27 -19.38 69.39
CA SER A 18 1.20 -19.64 69.45
C SER A 18 1.54 -21.17 69.35
N GLU A 19 2.84 -21.53 69.18
CA GLU A 19 3.49 -22.86 69.48
C GLU A 19 3.14 -24.12 68.61
N SER A 20 3.96 -25.19 68.43
CA SER A 20 5.43 -25.42 68.61
C SER A 20 5.93 -26.80 68.06
N GLU A 21 7.12 -26.87 67.41
CA GLU A 21 8.18 -27.94 67.48
C GLU A 21 7.89 -29.44 67.08
N ARG A 22 8.82 -30.39 66.78
CA ARG A 22 10.30 -30.46 66.53
C ARG A 22 10.76 -31.80 65.86
N GLY A 23 12.03 -31.87 65.41
CA GLY A 23 12.86 -33.11 65.31
C GLY A 23 13.46 -33.45 63.92
N ALA A 24 14.67 -34.00 63.75
CA ALA A 24 15.78 -34.33 64.67
C ALA A 24 17.18 -34.44 63.95
N HIS A 25 18.27 -34.68 64.69
CA HIS A 25 19.69 -34.76 64.24
C HIS A 25 20.39 -36.08 64.68
N PRO A 26 21.56 -36.44 64.10
CA PRO A 26 22.78 -36.79 64.91
C PRO A 26 24.12 -36.44 64.19
N GLU A 27 25.36 -36.79 64.62
CA GLU A 27 26.14 -36.67 65.89
C GLU A 27 27.67 -36.72 65.56
N ALA A 28 28.60 -36.58 66.54
CA ALA A 28 30.08 -36.59 66.39
C ALA A 28 30.74 -37.68 67.32
N PRO A 29 32.10 -37.88 67.47
CA PRO A 29 33.04 -36.92 68.12
C PRO A 29 34.60 -37.10 67.88
N SER A 30 35.43 -36.44 68.72
CA SER A 30 36.81 -36.81 69.21
C SER A 30 38.08 -36.14 68.61
N THR A 31 39.26 -36.38 69.25
CA THR A 31 40.39 -35.42 69.41
C THR A 31 41.79 -36.07 69.60
N VAL A 32 42.90 -35.31 69.36
CA VAL A 32 44.24 -35.30 70.04
C VAL A 32 45.51 -35.21 69.12
N SER A 33 46.13 -34.02 69.11
CA SER A 33 47.56 -33.66 69.34
C SER A 33 48.81 -34.22 68.57
N LEU A 34 49.66 -33.25 68.14
CA LEU A 34 51.15 -33.15 68.23
C LEU A 34 52.13 -33.61 67.11
N LYS A 35 53.18 -32.77 66.94
CA LYS A 35 54.44 -32.84 66.13
C LYS A 35 54.31 -32.51 64.62
N SER A 36 54.92 -31.47 64.04
CA SER A 36 56.31 -30.89 64.05
C SER A 36 57.29 -31.71 63.18
N ASN A 37 57.97 -31.20 62.14
CA ASN A 37 58.30 -29.82 61.68
C ASN A 37 58.39 -29.79 60.12
N ASN A 38 58.78 -28.74 59.37
CA ASN A 38 59.58 -27.55 59.68
C ASN A 38 59.36 -26.32 58.75
N SER A 39 60.07 -25.23 59.07
CA SER A 39 60.43 -24.01 58.31
C SER A 39 60.56 -24.12 56.77
N ILE A 40 60.08 -23.17 55.95
CA ILE A 40 60.60 -21.79 55.72
C ILE A 40 59.55 -20.98 54.92
N ILE A 41 59.31 -19.65 55.05
CA ILE A 41 59.59 -18.65 56.11
C ILE A 41 58.76 -17.35 55.86
N LEU A 42 58.44 -16.60 56.92
CA LEU A 42 57.83 -15.24 56.99
C LEU A 42 56.41 -14.97 56.39
N LEU A 43 55.76 -13.94 56.93
CA LEU A 43 54.31 -13.66 56.88
C LEU A 43 53.96 -12.22 56.41
N PRO A 44 52.71 -11.98 55.94
CA PRO A 44 52.15 -10.66 55.58
C PRO A 44 51.28 -10.08 56.73
N PRO A 45 50.35 -9.13 56.50
CA PRO A 45 50.47 -7.81 55.88
C PRO A 45 49.99 -6.67 56.83
N LYS A 46 50.07 -5.41 56.37
CA LYS A 46 49.13 -4.35 56.77
C LYS A 46 48.67 -3.55 55.55
N PHE A 47 47.36 -3.33 55.43
CA PHE A 47 46.80 -2.30 54.57
C PHE A 47 46.79 -0.95 55.30
N SER A 48 46.73 0.14 54.54
CA SER A 48 46.62 1.52 55.04
C SER A 48 45.53 2.27 54.29
N ASP A 49 44.79 3.12 55.00
CA ASP A 49 43.58 3.79 54.55
C ASP A 49 43.78 5.03 53.65
N ALA A 50 42.64 5.62 53.27
CA ALA A 50 42.40 6.97 52.74
C ALA A 50 42.80 7.22 51.27
N SER A 51 41.93 7.50 50.28
CA SER A 51 40.59 8.14 50.13
C SER A 51 40.66 9.56 49.54
N ILE A 52 40.07 9.75 48.36
CA ILE A 52 39.75 11.07 47.77
C ILE A 52 38.29 11.06 47.25
N PHE A 53 37.70 12.24 47.10
CA PHE A 53 36.26 12.53 47.22
C PHE A 53 35.45 12.65 45.91
N TYR A 54 34.15 12.84 46.06
CA TYR A 54 33.13 12.97 45.01
C TYR A 54 32.98 14.40 44.41
N CYS A 55 32.52 14.45 43.15
CA CYS A 55 31.76 15.50 42.44
C CYS A 55 32.04 17.02 42.57
N LEU A 56 32.37 17.61 41.41
CA LEU A 56 31.64 18.70 40.70
C LEU A 56 30.72 19.65 41.48
N HIS A 57 30.92 20.97 41.28
CA HIS A 57 29.83 21.84 40.85
C HIS A 57 30.31 23.04 39.97
N ARG A 58 29.41 23.58 39.13
CA ARG A 58 29.69 24.73 38.22
C ARG A 58 29.62 26.09 38.95
N SER A 59 30.44 27.05 38.52
CA SER A 59 30.09 28.49 38.45
C SER A 59 31.03 29.25 37.50
N ILE A 60 30.58 30.38 36.95
CA ILE A 60 31.30 31.19 35.93
C ILE A 60 31.53 32.61 36.46
N ILE A 61 32.79 33.03 36.65
CA ILE A 61 33.19 34.46 36.80
C ILE A 61 34.53 34.70 36.07
N ARG A 62 34.72 35.92 35.52
CA ARG A 62 35.94 36.38 34.82
C ARG A 62 37.09 36.67 35.79
N GLY A 63 38.34 36.34 35.43
CA GLY A 63 39.54 36.75 36.21
C GLY A 63 40.86 36.60 35.44
N LYS A 64 41.75 37.60 35.54
CA LYS A 64 43.04 37.71 34.82
C LYS A 64 44.09 36.64 35.17
N HIS A 65 45.06 36.48 34.27
CA HIS A 65 46.33 35.75 34.42
C HIS A 65 46.95 35.70 35.83
N VAL A 66 47.42 34.52 36.21
CA VAL A 66 48.77 34.30 36.76
C VAL A 66 49.38 33.13 35.99
N VAL A 67 50.69 33.15 35.72
CA VAL A 67 51.43 32.02 35.15
C VAL A 67 52.44 31.53 36.18
N ILE A 68 52.38 30.24 36.52
CA ILE A 68 53.42 29.50 37.22
C ILE A 68 53.60 28.19 36.44
N PRO A 69 54.81 27.86 35.95
CA PRO A 69 55.05 26.62 35.21
C PRO A 69 55.36 25.47 36.18
N ASP A 70 54.68 24.34 36.02
CA ASP A 70 54.98 23.12 36.79
C ASP A 70 55.14 21.92 35.83
N MET A 71 56.38 21.63 35.45
CA MET A 71 56.73 20.56 34.52
C MET A 71 56.86 19.22 35.24
N GLN A 72 55.77 18.43 35.38
CA GLN A 72 55.89 16.96 35.52
C GLN A 72 54.60 16.10 35.38
N GLN A 73 53.54 16.54 34.68
CA GLN A 73 52.34 15.68 34.45
C GLN A 73 52.07 15.28 32.99
N ASP A 74 52.55 16.00 31.98
CA ASP A 74 52.18 15.76 30.58
C ASP A 74 52.67 14.42 30.00
N SER A 75 53.74 13.84 30.54
CA SER A 75 54.38 12.64 29.99
C SER A 75 53.52 11.37 30.11
N PHE A 76 52.73 11.23 31.18
CA PHE A 76 51.84 10.08 31.35
C PHE A 76 50.56 10.18 30.51
N HIS A 77 49.99 11.39 30.38
CA HIS A 77 48.80 11.59 29.54
C HIS A 77 49.09 11.36 28.05
N GLY A 78 50.28 11.76 27.58
CA GLY A 78 50.73 11.49 26.21
C GLY A 78 50.79 9.99 25.89
N ILE A 79 51.40 9.18 26.75
CA ILE A 79 51.56 7.73 26.53
C ILE A 79 50.20 7.01 26.43
N VAL A 80 49.22 7.37 27.26
CA VAL A 80 47.87 6.78 27.22
C VAL A 80 47.12 7.21 25.95
N GLY A 81 47.27 8.48 25.53
CA GLY A 81 46.72 8.97 24.26
C GLY A 81 47.28 8.24 23.05
N ASP A 82 48.60 8.05 23.02
CA ASP A 82 49.33 7.30 21.99
C ASP A 82 48.89 5.83 21.87
N VAL A 83 48.71 5.14 23.00
CA VAL A 83 48.20 3.76 23.01
C VAL A 83 46.76 3.71 22.51
N LEU A 84 45.88 4.59 23.02
CA LEU A 84 44.48 4.65 22.60
C LEU A 84 44.36 4.93 21.09
N GLN A 85 45.12 5.88 20.56
CA GLN A 85 45.06 6.22 19.14
C GLN A 85 45.55 5.06 18.27
N ARG A 86 46.68 4.41 18.61
CA ARG A 86 47.14 3.20 17.92
C ARG A 86 46.10 2.08 17.90
N VAL A 87 45.32 1.90 18.97
CA VAL A 87 44.25 0.88 19.00
C VAL A 87 43.03 1.30 18.18
N LYS A 88 42.63 2.57 18.15
CA LYS A 88 41.58 3.08 17.24
C LYS A 88 41.95 2.85 15.77
N ASP A 89 43.18 3.20 15.39
CA ASP A 89 43.67 3.06 14.01
C ASP A 89 43.80 1.57 13.61
N LYS A 90 44.22 0.71 14.55
CA LYS A 90 44.25 -0.74 14.37
C LYS A 90 42.85 -1.35 14.22
N ASN A 91 41.89 -0.95 15.04
CA ASN A 91 40.48 -1.37 14.91
C ASN A 91 39.91 -0.93 13.55
N LYS A 92 40.04 0.35 13.16
CA LYS A 92 39.63 0.82 11.82
C LYS A 92 40.28 0.00 10.71
N THR A 93 41.58 -0.29 10.79
CA THR A 93 42.28 -1.12 9.79
C THR A 93 41.70 -2.54 9.72
N ILE A 94 41.41 -3.17 10.87
CA ILE A 94 40.79 -4.51 10.92
C ILE A 94 39.37 -4.48 10.35
N MET A 95 38.56 -3.47 10.71
CA MET A 95 37.19 -3.33 10.21
C MET A 95 37.13 -3.05 8.72
N ARG A 96 38.02 -2.20 8.17
CA ARG A 96 38.15 -2.00 6.72
C ARG A 96 38.45 -3.34 6.04
N ASN A 97 39.53 -4.01 6.45
CA ASN A 97 39.95 -5.29 5.87
C ASN A 97 38.89 -6.41 6.01
N LYS A 98 38.00 -6.33 7.02
CA LYS A 98 36.89 -7.30 7.24
C LYS A 98 35.68 -7.04 6.34
N TYR A 99 35.45 -5.80 5.88
CA TYR A 99 34.23 -5.38 5.19
C TYR A 99 34.44 -4.67 3.83
N GLU A 100 35.69 -4.46 3.40
CA GLU A 100 36.03 -3.82 2.11
C GLU A 100 35.62 -4.64 0.88
N SER A 101 35.55 -5.98 0.99
CA SER A 101 35.11 -6.88 -0.07
C SER A 101 33.88 -7.70 0.31
N LEU A 102 32.88 -7.75 -0.58
CA LEU A 102 31.83 -8.76 -0.53
C LEU A 102 32.37 -10.09 -1.10
N PHE A 103 32.06 -11.19 -0.41
CA PHE A 103 32.47 -12.54 -0.80
C PHE A 103 31.31 -13.29 -1.45
N GLU A 104 31.38 -13.47 -2.76
CA GLU A 104 30.43 -14.28 -3.54
C GLU A 104 30.91 -15.75 -3.56
N GLY A 105 31.06 -16.36 -2.38
CA GLY A 105 31.59 -17.71 -2.16
C GLY A 105 32.74 -17.76 -1.14
N ILE A 106 33.53 -18.84 -1.18
CA ILE A 106 34.65 -19.09 -0.25
C ILE A 106 35.81 -18.10 -0.43
N LYS A 107 36.45 -17.70 0.70
CA LYS A 107 37.58 -16.75 0.75
C LYS A 107 38.87 -17.30 0.12
N GLN A 108 39.07 -17.10 -1.18
CA GLN A 108 40.40 -17.01 -1.82
C GLN A 108 40.44 -15.85 -2.83
N HIS A 109 41.64 -15.39 -3.18
CA HIS A 109 41.89 -14.02 -3.69
C HIS A 109 41.24 -13.61 -5.01
N GLU A 110 40.79 -14.54 -5.86
CA GLU A 110 40.36 -14.23 -7.23
C GLU A 110 38.92 -13.69 -7.34
N ASN A 111 38.07 -13.91 -6.32
CA ASN A 111 36.64 -13.55 -6.34
C ASN A 111 36.27 -12.35 -5.43
N GLN A 112 37.22 -11.52 -5.00
CA GLN A 112 36.93 -10.36 -4.13
C GLN A 112 36.35 -9.17 -4.92
N ILE A 113 35.08 -8.84 -4.69
CA ILE A 113 34.46 -7.62 -5.25
C ILE A 113 34.40 -6.55 -4.14
N LEU A 114 35.03 -5.40 -4.39
CA LEU A 114 35.01 -4.27 -3.46
C LEU A 114 33.56 -3.79 -3.22
N LEU A 115 33.13 -3.72 -1.96
CA LEU A 115 31.79 -3.31 -1.57
C LEU A 115 31.44 -1.94 -2.17
N ASN A 116 32.36 -0.97 -2.10
CA ASN A 116 32.19 0.37 -2.66
C ASN A 116 31.98 0.40 -4.19
N ARG A 117 32.38 -0.64 -4.95
CA ARG A 117 32.15 -0.72 -6.40
C ARG A 117 30.71 -1.10 -6.73
N ILE A 118 30.12 -2.03 -5.99
CA ILE A 118 28.79 -2.60 -6.28
C ILE A 118 27.68 -2.14 -5.32
N TYR A 119 28.00 -1.40 -4.25
CA TYR A 119 27.00 -0.85 -3.34
C TYR A 119 26.13 0.19 -4.05
N THR A 120 24.85 -0.15 -4.21
CA THR A 120 23.77 0.79 -4.54
C THR A 120 23.09 1.22 -3.24
N GLN A 121 22.90 2.53 -3.05
CA GLN A 121 22.29 3.06 -1.84
C GLN A 121 20.86 2.53 -1.68
N LEU A 122 20.57 1.87 -0.56
CA LEU A 122 19.24 1.35 -0.24
C LEU A 122 18.29 2.46 0.22
N TYR A 123 16.99 2.29 -0.07
CA TYR A 123 15.96 3.22 0.41
C TYR A 123 15.50 2.82 1.83
N ILE A 124 15.90 3.60 2.84
CA ILE A 124 15.55 3.37 4.25
C ILE A 124 14.62 4.48 4.72
N ILE A 125 13.53 4.12 5.40
CA ILE A 125 12.52 5.05 5.95
C ILE A 125 12.50 5.02 7.48
N GLU A 126 11.93 6.05 8.10
CA GLU A 126 11.70 6.15 9.56
C GLU A 126 10.22 5.91 9.90
N GLY A 127 9.96 5.08 10.92
CA GLY A 127 8.63 4.74 11.42
C GLY A 127 8.24 3.26 11.22
N GLU A 128 7.00 2.93 11.56
CA GLU A 128 6.42 1.61 11.29
C GLU A 128 5.36 1.68 10.19
N SER A 129 5.53 0.87 9.16
CA SER A 129 4.42 0.55 8.26
C SER A 129 3.35 -0.27 9.01
N GLN A 130 2.07 0.02 8.77
CA GLN A 130 0.91 -0.76 9.27
C GLN A 130 0.73 -2.10 8.50
N ARG A 131 1.80 -2.62 7.90
CA ARG A 131 1.80 -3.90 7.19
C ARG A 131 1.81 -5.01 8.23
N LEU A 132 1.01 -6.05 8.01
CA LEU A 132 0.92 -7.20 8.91
C LEU A 132 2.30 -7.88 9.05
N ASN A 133 2.57 -8.47 10.22
CA ASN A 133 3.83 -9.18 10.51
C ASN A 133 3.87 -10.57 9.84
N GLU A 134 3.71 -10.58 8.51
CA GLU A 134 3.64 -11.76 7.66
C GLU A 134 4.98 -12.04 6.99
N GLU A 135 5.33 -13.32 6.84
CA GLU A 135 6.71 -13.72 6.54
C GLU A 135 7.02 -13.93 5.05
N HIS A 136 6.02 -13.98 4.15
CA HIS A 136 6.28 -14.41 2.76
C HIS A 136 6.62 -13.26 1.81
N GLU A 137 7.84 -13.33 1.28
CA GLU A 137 8.58 -12.14 0.83
C GLU A 137 8.22 -11.72 -0.59
N VAL A 138 7.69 -12.63 -1.41
CA VAL A 138 7.36 -12.36 -2.82
C VAL A 138 6.08 -11.53 -2.95
N LEU A 139 5.02 -11.93 -2.25
CA LEU A 139 3.72 -11.25 -2.26
C LEU A 139 3.82 -9.82 -1.71
N HIS A 140 4.72 -9.58 -0.75
CA HIS A 140 5.01 -8.24 -0.22
C HIS A 140 5.60 -7.28 -1.27
N MET A 141 6.37 -7.79 -2.25
CA MET A 141 6.95 -6.95 -3.32
C MET A 141 5.93 -6.50 -4.36
N GLU A 142 4.92 -7.32 -4.62
CA GLU A 142 3.87 -7.08 -5.61
C GLU A 142 2.89 -5.98 -5.12
N LYS A 143 2.77 -5.82 -3.80
CA LYS A 143 1.84 -4.93 -3.10
C LYS A 143 2.38 -3.49 -2.94
N LYS A 144 2.95 -2.91 -4.00
CA LYS A 144 3.77 -1.67 -4.09
C LYS A 144 3.09 -0.34 -3.68
N SER A 145 2.47 -0.25 -2.50
CA SER A 145 2.02 1.02 -1.89
C SER A 145 3.21 1.77 -1.27
N ARG A 146 3.73 2.79 -1.98
CA ARG A 146 4.82 3.67 -1.51
C ARG A 146 4.23 4.83 -0.69
N ARG A 147 4.36 4.80 0.64
CA ARG A 147 4.07 5.99 1.47
C ARG A 147 5.04 7.11 1.11
N THR A 148 4.51 8.24 0.66
CA THR A 148 5.30 9.39 0.17
C THR A 148 5.53 10.47 1.23
N GLN A 149 5.10 10.24 2.47
CA GLN A 149 5.43 11.08 3.63
C GLN A 149 6.69 10.60 4.38
N ASP A 150 7.15 9.40 4.09
CA ASP A 150 8.27 8.77 4.77
C ASP A 150 9.56 9.54 4.50
N THR A 151 10.27 9.96 5.55
CA THR A 151 11.55 10.67 5.38
C THR A 151 12.64 9.66 5.04
N PRO A 152 13.33 9.76 3.89
CA PRO A 152 14.46 8.89 3.60
C PRO A 152 15.62 9.20 4.55
N ILE A 153 16.27 8.14 5.05
CA ILE A 153 17.46 8.21 5.89
C ILE A 153 18.60 7.50 5.16
N TYR A 154 19.74 8.17 5.00
CA TYR A 154 20.97 7.51 4.55
C TYR A 154 21.56 6.66 5.66
N CYS A 155 22.20 5.53 5.31
CA CYS A 155 22.79 4.61 6.29
C CYS A 155 23.71 5.33 7.29
N ASN A 156 24.57 6.22 6.77
CA ASN A 156 25.52 7.00 7.58
C ASN A 156 24.89 8.14 8.40
N ASP A 157 23.59 8.40 8.26
CA ASP A 157 22.83 9.40 9.00
C ASP A 157 21.90 8.80 10.06
N ILE A 158 21.93 7.47 10.27
CA ILE A 158 20.94 6.73 11.06
C ILE A 158 20.79 7.19 12.53
N PHE A 159 21.86 7.71 13.14
CA PHE A 159 21.85 8.30 14.48
C PHE A 159 21.63 9.83 14.51
N LYS A 160 21.52 10.50 13.37
CA LYS A 160 21.44 11.97 13.30
C LYS A 160 19.99 12.46 13.53
N PRO A 161 19.78 13.48 14.38
CA PRO A 161 18.45 14.04 14.62
C PRO A 161 17.98 14.87 13.41
N LYS A 162 16.66 14.92 13.19
CA LYS A 162 16.06 15.67 12.07
C LYS A 162 16.31 17.18 12.20
N LEU A 163 16.84 17.78 11.13
CA LEU A 163 17.13 19.23 11.01
C LEU A 163 15.91 20.18 11.08
N LYS A 164 14.69 19.66 11.28
CA LYS A 164 13.43 20.42 11.24
C LYS A 164 12.81 20.75 12.60
N LEU A 165 13.40 20.31 13.73
CA LEU A 165 12.90 20.62 15.08
C LEU A 165 13.51 21.91 15.64
N GLN A 166 12.71 22.65 16.40
CA GLN A 166 13.17 23.87 17.08
C GLN A 166 14.22 23.56 18.17
N PRO A 167 15.06 24.54 18.59
CA PRO A 167 16.27 24.27 19.40
C PRO A 167 16.07 23.58 20.76
N TYR A 168 14.84 23.50 21.26
CA TYR A 168 14.52 23.10 22.63
C TYR A 168 14.10 21.63 22.79
N GLN A 169 13.89 20.91 21.69
CA GLN A 169 13.63 19.46 21.70
C GLN A 169 14.51 18.77 20.65
N ARG A 170 15.68 18.31 21.11
CA ARG A 170 16.57 17.38 20.39
C ARG A 170 16.71 16.12 21.22
N ASP A 171 15.77 15.19 21.07
CA ASP A 171 15.89 13.87 21.68
C ASP A 171 17.13 13.17 21.12
N LYS A 172 18.01 12.71 22.02
CA LYS A 172 19.29 12.10 21.66
C LYS A 172 19.04 10.65 21.29
N ILE A 173 18.80 10.40 20.00
CA ILE A 173 18.71 9.05 19.42
C ILE A 173 19.94 8.24 19.85
N LYS A 174 19.72 7.29 20.76
CA LYS A 174 20.72 6.35 21.28
C LYS A 174 20.54 4.98 20.63
N SER A 175 19.30 4.48 20.56
CA SER A 175 18.97 3.17 20.01
C SER A 175 18.15 3.26 18.72
N VAL A 176 18.58 2.51 17.70
CA VAL A 176 17.87 2.37 16.42
C VAL A 176 17.59 0.90 16.13
N LEU A 177 16.35 0.58 15.79
CA LEU A 177 15.95 -0.72 15.24
C LEU A 177 15.63 -0.57 13.74
N THR A 178 16.19 -1.45 12.91
CA THR A 178 15.99 -1.47 11.46
C THR A 178 15.36 -2.79 11.04
N LYS A 179 14.08 -2.76 10.66
CA LYS A 179 13.35 -3.92 10.14
C LYS A 179 13.44 -4.04 8.61
N GLY A 180 13.29 -5.26 8.11
CA GLY A 180 13.15 -5.56 6.69
C GLY A 180 13.18 -7.07 6.42
N ILE A 181 12.66 -7.50 5.28
CA ILE A 181 12.64 -8.91 4.84
C ILE A 181 14.07 -9.48 4.63
N ALA A 182 14.20 -10.78 4.37
CA ALA A 182 15.47 -11.39 3.97
C ALA A 182 15.91 -10.86 2.59
N GLY A 183 17.19 -11.03 2.27
CA GLY A 183 17.82 -10.52 1.05
C GLY A 183 17.88 -8.99 0.88
N ILE A 184 17.10 -8.21 1.64
CA ILE A 184 16.83 -6.77 1.43
C ILE A 184 18.06 -5.85 1.65
N GLY A 185 19.15 -6.39 2.18
CA GLY A 185 20.40 -5.66 2.41
C GLY A 185 20.60 -5.10 3.83
N LYS A 186 19.96 -5.67 4.86
CA LYS A 186 20.18 -5.30 6.28
C LYS A 186 21.66 -5.34 6.67
N THR A 187 22.29 -6.52 6.63
CA THR A 187 23.71 -6.73 6.91
C THR A 187 24.63 -5.93 5.98
N VAL A 188 24.27 -5.78 4.70
CA VAL A 188 25.07 -4.99 3.72
C VAL A 188 25.06 -3.48 4.06
N SER A 189 23.96 -2.97 4.62
CA SER A 189 23.89 -1.60 5.13
C SER A 189 24.84 -1.39 6.31
N VAL A 190 24.84 -2.35 7.25
CA VAL A 190 25.75 -2.38 8.40
C VAL A 190 27.21 -2.43 7.95
N GLN A 191 27.55 -3.34 7.03
CA GLN A 191 28.89 -3.45 6.44
C GLN A 191 29.35 -2.14 5.79
N LYS A 192 28.46 -1.47 5.03
CA LYS A 192 28.78 -0.19 4.39
C LYS A 192 29.04 0.93 5.40
N PHE A 193 28.23 1.02 6.47
CA PHE A 193 28.41 2.00 7.55
C PHE A 193 29.77 1.83 8.25
N ILE A 194 30.16 0.58 8.53
CA ILE A 194 31.44 0.27 9.16
C ILE A 194 32.59 0.60 8.21
N LEU A 195 32.46 0.27 6.92
CA LEU A 195 33.46 0.57 5.91
C LEU A 195 33.67 2.08 5.77
N ASP A 196 32.59 2.88 5.69
CA ASP A 196 32.68 4.35 5.63
C ASP A 196 33.31 4.97 6.90
N TRP A 197 33.04 4.39 8.07
CA TRP A 197 33.71 4.80 9.32
C TRP A 197 35.21 4.42 9.34
N ALA A 198 35.57 3.27 8.77
CA ALA A 198 36.93 2.76 8.73
C ALA A 198 37.81 3.42 7.65
N GLU A 199 37.23 3.77 6.50
CA GLU A 199 37.89 4.49 5.41
C GLU A 199 38.03 6.00 5.65
N GLY A 200 37.30 6.55 6.62
CA GLY A 200 37.34 7.97 6.98
C GLY A 200 36.24 8.84 6.35
N THR A 201 35.33 8.27 5.57
CA THR A 201 34.36 9.01 4.75
C THR A 201 33.14 9.51 5.55
N ALA A 202 32.75 8.82 6.64
CA ALA A 202 31.62 9.21 7.49
C ALA A 202 31.85 8.94 8.98
N ASN A 203 31.03 9.55 9.84
CA ASN A 203 30.90 9.26 11.28
C ASN A 203 32.24 9.26 12.07
N GLN A 204 33.19 10.12 11.67
CA GLN A 204 34.52 10.22 12.30
C GLN A 204 34.51 10.80 13.73
N ASP A 205 33.34 11.20 14.22
CA ASP A 205 33.07 11.54 15.62
C ASP A 205 32.85 10.30 16.52
N VAL A 206 32.83 9.09 15.95
CA VAL A 206 32.76 7.79 16.65
C VAL A 206 34.17 7.22 16.83
N ASP A 207 34.51 6.88 18.07
CA ASP A 207 35.83 6.35 18.46
C ASP A 207 35.97 4.84 18.17
N PHE A 208 34.91 4.08 18.40
CA PHE A 208 34.87 2.63 18.21
C PHE A 208 33.52 2.18 17.67
N VAL A 209 33.53 1.27 16.70
CA VAL A 209 32.35 0.52 16.24
C VAL A 209 32.59 -0.96 16.55
N PHE A 210 31.69 -1.57 17.31
CA PHE A 210 31.74 -2.98 17.70
C PHE A 210 30.58 -3.76 17.06
N MET A 211 30.92 -4.87 16.41
CA MET A 211 29.99 -5.73 15.69
C MET A 211 29.73 -7.00 16.49
N LEU A 212 28.48 -7.19 16.92
CA LEU A 212 28.06 -8.32 17.76
C LEU A 212 26.81 -9.01 17.15
N PRO A 213 26.94 -9.79 16.05
CA PRO A 213 25.79 -10.46 15.45
C PRO A 213 25.12 -11.42 16.43
N PHE A 214 23.79 -11.37 16.54
CA PHE A 214 23.04 -12.26 17.45
C PHE A 214 23.30 -13.74 17.18
N ARG A 215 23.51 -14.09 15.90
CA ARG A 215 23.91 -15.41 15.44
C ARG A 215 25.17 -15.93 16.14
N GLU A 216 26.19 -15.09 16.30
CA GLU A 216 27.45 -15.42 16.98
C GLU A 216 27.26 -15.45 18.51
N LEU A 217 26.51 -14.50 19.06
CA LEU A 217 26.19 -14.44 20.50
C LEU A 217 25.43 -15.68 21.00
N ASN A 218 24.55 -16.27 20.18
CA ASN A 218 23.80 -17.50 20.50
C ASN A 218 24.70 -18.73 20.79
N LEU A 219 25.95 -18.73 20.32
CA LEU A 219 26.90 -19.83 20.57
C LEU A 219 27.50 -19.79 21.99
N ILE A 220 27.26 -18.71 22.74
CA ILE A 220 27.85 -18.49 24.07
C ILE A 220 26.87 -18.98 25.15
N GLN A 221 26.65 -20.29 25.18
CA GLN A 221 25.78 -20.96 26.16
C GLN A 221 26.54 -21.22 27.48
N ASP A 222 25.82 -21.14 28.60
CA ASP A 222 26.23 -21.43 29.99
C ASP A 222 27.45 -20.68 30.58
N HIS A 223 28.18 -19.91 29.78
CA HIS A 223 29.37 -19.18 30.21
C HIS A 223 29.04 -17.79 30.78
N ARG A 224 29.64 -17.45 31.93
CA ARG A 224 29.62 -16.09 32.47
C ARG A 224 30.67 -15.21 31.79
N TYR A 225 30.23 -14.08 31.28
CA TYR A 225 31.04 -13.09 30.57
C TYR A 225 30.90 -11.71 31.22
N SER A 226 31.99 -10.94 31.21
CA SER A 226 31.93 -9.49 31.34
C SER A 226 31.93 -8.85 29.96
N LEU A 227 31.45 -7.61 29.83
CA LEU A 227 31.40 -6.95 28.52
C LEU A 227 32.80 -6.70 27.94
N HIS A 228 33.77 -6.31 28.77
CA HIS A 228 35.15 -6.16 28.31
C HIS A 228 35.74 -7.50 27.83
N LYS A 229 35.48 -8.63 28.52
CA LYS A 229 35.91 -9.95 28.01
C LYS A 229 35.22 -10.30 26.69
N LEU A 230 33.91 -10.08 26.59
CA LEU A 230 33.17 -10.33 25.35
C LEU A 230 33.72 -9.48 24.19
N LEU A 231 34.11 -8.24 24.45
CA LEU A 231 34.75 -7.38 23.45
C LEU A 231 36.18 -7.81 23.10
N LEU A 232 36.97 -8.33 24.03
CA LEU A 232 38.28 -8.93 23.71
C LEU A 232 38.15 -10.17 22.81
N ASP A 233 37.07 -10.95 22.98
CA ASP A 233 36.80 -12.14 22.19
C ASP A 233 36.31 -11.79 20.76
N PHE A 234 35.63 -10.66 20.55
CA PHE A 234 35.22 -10.19 19.21
C PHE A 234 36.24 -9.23 18.55
N HIS A 235 37.06 -8.55 19.36
CA HIS A 235 38.02 -7.51 18.97
C HIS A 235 39.36 -7.67 19.74
N PRO A 236 40.20 -8.67 19.38
CA PRO A 236 41.44 -8.97 20.10
C PRO A 236 42.47 -7.82 20.12
N GLU A 237 42.32 -6.82 19.25
CA GLU A 237 43.11 -5.59 19.26
C GLU A 237 42.93 -4.72 20.52
N LEU A 238 41.86 -4.94 21.29
CA LEU A 238 41.57 -4.22 22.54
C LEU A 238 42.36 -4.74 23.76
N ARG A 239 43.21 -5.77 23.61
CA ARG A 239 43.95 -6.41 24.72
C ARG A 239 44.80 -5.45 25.55
N ASP A 240 45.31 -4.38 24.95
CA ASP A 240 46.20 -3.40 25.59
C ASP A 240 45.45 -2.18 26.14
N VAL A 241 44.11 -2.27 26.30
CA VAL A 241 43.22 -1.15 26.65
C VAL A 241 42.50 -1.42 27.98
N ASP A 242 42.53 -0.44 28.91
CA ASP A 242 41.69 -0.50 30.12
C ASP A 242 40.20 -0.43 29.73
N SER A 243 39.44 -1.42 30.19
CA SER A 243 37.98 -1.47 30.22
C SER A 243 37.25 -0.14 30.47
N LYS A 244 37.78 0.74 31.33
CA LYS A 244 37.18 2.05 31.68
C LYS A 244 37.24 3.08 30.57
N ILE A 245 38.03 2.86 29.51
CA ILE A 245 38.13 3.82 28.40
C ILE A 245 36.83 3.92 27.60
N TYR A 246 35.97 2.90 27.64
CA TYR A 246 34.69 2.88 26.92
C TYR A 246 33.71 3.95 27.41
N ASP A 247 33.78 4.35 28.69
CA ASP A 247 32.96 5.45 29.24
C ASP A 247 33.42 6.85 28.77
N ALA A 248 34.69 6.97 28.36
CA ALA A 248 35.28 8.20 27.85
C ALA A 248 35.22 8.32 26.31
N CYS A 249 34.87 7.25 25.61
CA CYS A 249 34.82 7.15 24.15
C CYS A 249 33.37 7.16 23.61
N LYS A 250 33.16 7.71 22.42
CA LYS A 250 31.90 7.53 21.69
C LYS A 250 31.89 6.17 20.99
N VAL A 251 31.27 5.19 21.63
CA VAL A 251 31.13 3.82 21.13
C VAL A 251 29.79 3.62 20.40
N VAL A 252 29.80 2.88 19.28
CA VAL A 252 28.62 2.31 18.61
C VAL A 252 28.66 0.79 18.73
N PHE A 253 27.60 0.18 19.26
CA PHE A 253 27.36 -1.27 19.18
C PHE A 253 26.37 -1.56 18.06
N ILE A 254 26.66 -2.56 17.23
CA ILE A 254 25.76 -3.02 16.17
C ILE A 254 25.41 -4.49 16.38
N PHE A 255 24.12 -4.77 16.52
CA PHE A 255 23.54 -6.09 16.73
C PHE A 255 22.77 -6.55 15.48
N ASP A 256 23.46 -7.24 14.58
CA ASP A 256 22.86 -7.74 13.34
C ASP A 256 22.08 -9.06 13.59
N GLY A 257 20.87 -9.17 13.03
CA GLY A 257 20.09 -10.43 13.02
C GLY A 257 19.29 -10.76 14.29
N LEU A 258 18.56 -9.81 14.87
CA LEU A 258 17.70 -10.05 16.05
C LEU A 258 16.70 -11.21 15.86
N ASP A 259 16.20 -11.42 14.65
CA ASP A 259 15.28 -12.52 14.32
C ASP A 259 15.91 -13.92 14.38
N GLU A 260 17.20 -14.00 14.66
CA GLU A 260 17.94 -15.24 14.87
C GLU A 260 18.30 -15.45 16.35
N SER A 261 18.05 -14.46 17.22
CA SER A 261 18.25 -14.53 18.67
C SER A 261 17.44 -15.67 19.29
N ARG A 262 18.12 -16.52 20.06
CA ARG A 262 17.49 -17.61 20.85
C ARG A 262 17.51 -17.36 22.36
N THR A 263 18.19 -16.31 22.81
CA THR A 263 18.55 -16.12 24.23
C THR A 263 18.17 -14.74 24.80
N LEU A 264 17.84 -13.76 23.97
CA LEU A 264 17.52 -12.40 24.43
C LEU A 264 16.13 -12.36 25.08
N MET A 265 16.09 -12.29 26.42
CA MET A 265 14.86 -12.23 27.22
C MET A 265 14.85 -10.95 28.06
N PHE A 266 13.85 -10.08 27.86
CA PHE A 266 13.66 -8.85 28.64
C PHE A 266 12.94 -9.05 29.98
N THR A 267 12.53 -10.28 30.29
CA THR A 267 11.95 -10.69 31.58
C THR A 267 12.97 -10.70 32.71
N ASP A 268 14.26 -10.78 32.40
CA ASP A 268 15.32 -10.86 33.39
C ASP A 268 15.62 -9.47 33.99
N ASN A 269 15.49 -9.38 35.32
CA ASN A 269 15.61 -8.14 36.09
C ASN A 269 17.01 -7.93 36.68
N LYS A 270 17.99 -8.81 36.40
CA LYS A 270 19.38 -8.58 36.82
C LYS A 270 19.96 -7.34 36.13
N LYS A 271 20.13 -6.27 36.90
CA LYS A 271 20.89 -5.09 36.48
C LYS A 271 22.40 -5.39 36.49
N VAL A 272 23.09 -4.90 35.47
CA VAL A 272 24.55 -4.93 35.28
C VAL A 272 24.97 -3.56 34.78
N SER A 273 25.96 -2.95 35.42
CA SER A 273 26.37 -1.55 35.11
C SER A 273 27.88 -1.32 35.01
N ASP A 274 28.70 -2.30 35.41
CA ASP A 274 30.16 -2.26 35.25
C ASP A 274 30.59 -3.19 34.10
N VAL A 275 31.47 -2.72 33.22
CA VAL A 275 31.98 -3.46 32.05
C VAL A 275 32.81 -4.70 32.42
N THR A 276 33.25 -4.80 33.67
CA THR A 276 33.99 -5.93 34.25
C THR A 276 33.10 -6.93 35.00
N GLU A 277 31.85 -6.59 35.32
CA GLU A 277 30.94 -7.50 36.04
C GLU A 277 30.55 -8.70 35.17
N THR A 278 30.58 -9.92 35.72
CA THR A 278 30.22 -11.12 34.95
C THR A 278 28.74 -11.46 35.03
N SER A 279 28.13 -11.77 33.88
CA SER A 279 26.73 -12.19 33.73
C SER A 279 26.57 -13.15 32.55
N SER A 280 25.35 -13.62 32.26
CA SER A 280 25.07 -14.25 30.98
C SER A 280 25.09 -13.21 29.84
N VAL A 281 25.41 -13.62 28.61
CA VAL A 281 25.45 -12.73 27.44
C VAL A 281 24.10 -12.05 27.23
N ALA A 282 22.99 -12.80 27.34
CA ALA A 282 21.64 -12.23 27.27
C ALA A 282 21.42 -11.05 28.25
N VAL A 283 21.88 -11.18 29.50
CA VAL A 283 21.77 -10.10 30.49
C VAL A 283 22.68 -8.93 30.13
N LEU A 284 23.90 -9.15 29.61
CA LEU A 284 24.76 -8.05 29.13
C LEU A 284 24.09 -7.27 27.99
N MET A 285 23.55 -7.95 26.98
CA MET A 285 22.90 -7.32 25.83
C MET A 285 21.64 -6.56 26.26
N THR A 286 20.81 -7.17 27.10
CA THR A 286 19.63 -6.53 27.69
C THR A 286 19.99 -5.29 28.50
N ASN A 287 21.09 -5.28 29.27
CA ASN A 287 21.52 -4.09 30.03
C ASN A 287 22.13 -2.99 29.15
N LEU A 288 22.82 -3.33 28.05
CA LEU A 288 23.23 -2.36 27.03
C LEU A 288 22.01 -1.67 26.38
N ILE A 289 21.03 -2.47 25.93
CA ILE A 289 19.81 -1.97 25.26
C ILE A 289 18.94 -1.14 26.23
N LYS A 290 18.79 -1.57 27.50
CA LYS A 290 18.17 -0.77 28.57
C LYS A 290 18.94 0.52 28.87
N GLY A 291 20.24 0.56 28.59
CA GLY A 291 21.16 1.64 28.95
C GLY A 291 21.65 1.62 30.40
N ASP A 292 21.44 0.52 31.11
CA ASP A 292 22.00 0.26 32.44
C ASP A 292 23.53 0.04 32.39
N LEU A 293 24.04 -0.47 31.27
CA LEU A 293 25.45 -0.65 30.95
C LEU A 293 25.85 0.28 29.80
N LEU A 294 27.03 0.94 29.90
CA LEU A 294 27.53 1.95 28.96
C LEU A 294 26.44 2.96 28.50
N PRO A 295 25.88 3.77 29.41
CA PRO A 295 24.72 4.63 29.14
C PRO A 295 24.93 5.61 27.97
N SER A 296 26.17 6.01 27.70
CA SER A 296 26.55 6.94 26.61
C SER A 296 26.56 6.31 25.21
N ALA A 297 26.71 4.99 25.09
CA ALA A 297 26.96 4.30 23.82
C ALA A 297 25.74 4.30 22.89
N LEU A 298 25.98 4.36 21.58
CA LEU A 298 24.96 4.24 20.55
C LEU A 298 24.72 2.76 20.20
N ILE A 299 23.49 2.42 19.84
CA ILE A 299 23.07 1.04 19.58
C ILE A 299 22.27 0.98 18.28
N TRP A 300 22.67 0.12 17.35
CA TRP A 300 21.91 -0.19 16.13
C TRP A 300 21.60 -1.68 16.08
N ILE A 301 20.34 -2.03 15.78
CA ILE A 301 19.84 -3.40 15.76
C ILE A 301 19.17 -3.66 14.41
N THR A 302 19.41 -4.81 13.78
CA THR A 302 18.71 -5.22 12.55
C THR A 302 17.81 -6.44 12.79
N SER A 303 16.68 -6.54 12.09
CA SER A 303 15.70 -7.62 12.30
C SER A 303 14.80 -7.90 11.07
N ARG A 304 14.27 -9.11 10.93
CA ARG A 304 12.99 -9.35 10.23
C ARG A 304 11.81 -8.82 11.07
N PRO A 305 10.69 -8.36 10.46
CA PRO A 305 9.59 -7.73 11.18
C PRO A 305 9.02 -8.56 12.34
N ALA A 306 8.85 -9.88 12.15
CA ALA A 306 8.25 -10.79 13.13
C ALA A 306 8.94 -10.80 14.50
N ALA A 307 10.26 -10.56 14.56
CA ALA A 307 11.04 -10.59 15.79
C ALA A 307 11.26 -9.21 16.45
N THR A 308 10.78 -8.13 15.83
CA THR A 308 10.91 -6.77 16.40
C THR A 308 10.25 -6.64 17.77
N THR A 309 9.21 -7.45 18.03
CA THR A 309 8.48 -7.57 19.29
C THR A 309 9.30 -8.16 20.45
N GLN A 310 10.46 -8.78 20.19
CA GLN A 310 11.37 -9.26 21.24
C GLN A 310 11.91 -8.12 22.12
N ILE A 311 12.01 -6.90 21.58
CA ILE A 311 12.50 -5.72 22.29
C ILE A 311 11.31 -4.80 22.61
N PRO A 312 11.02 -4.51 23.89
CA PRO A 312 10.00 -3.52 24.25
C PRO A 312 10.32 -2.14 23.66
N SER A 313 9.38 -1.58 22.89
CA SER A 313 9.54 -0.33 22.13
C SER A 313 10.06 0.86 22.93
N LYS A 314 9.78 0.91 24.25
CA LYS A 314 10.32 1.89 25.21
C LYS A 314 11.86 1.90 25.36
N TYR A 315 12.59 0.98 24.73
CA TYR A 315 14.06 0.96 24.67
C TYR A 315 14.60 1.28 23.26
N ILE A 316 13.74 1.65 22.30
CA ILE A 316 14.08 1.98 20.91
C ILE A 316 13.67 3.44 20.63
N ASP A 317 14.64 4.35 20.52
CA ASP A 317 14.35 5.77 20.24
C ASP A 317 13.88 6.00 18.80
N ARG A 318 14.34 5.16 17.86
CA ARG A 318 14.06 5.28 16.43
C ARG A 318 13.81 3.91 15.79
N MET A 319 12.69 3.79 15.10
CA MET A 319 12.36 2.63 14.25
C MET A 319 12.57 2.98 12.78
N THR A 320 13.11 2.05 11.99
CA THR A 320 13.39 2.24 10.56
C THR A 320 13.06 0.98 9.76
N GLU A 321 12.75 1.12 8.47
CA GLU A 321 12.41 0.00 7.57
C GLU A 321 13.16 0.13 6.23
N ILE A 322 13.80 -0.95 5.75
CA ILE A 322 14.48 -0.97 4.45
C ILE A 322 13.50 -1.40 3.36
N GLN A 323 13.26 -0.54 2.36
CA GLN A 323 12.37 -0.79 1.20
C GLN A 323 13.13 -1.25 -0.07
N GLY A 324 14.26 -1.94 0.08
CA GLY A 324 15.02 -2.50 -1.05
C GLY A 324 15.43 -1.50 -2.14
N PHE A 325 15.38 -1.96 -3.39
CA PHE A 325 15.67 -1.16 -4.60
C PHE A 325 14.40 -0.65 -5.29
N ASN A 326 14.32 0.67 -5.45
CA ASN A 326 13.50 1.31 -6.46
C ASN A 326 14.01 0.98 -7.88
N ASP A 327 13.21 1.31 -8.88
CA ASP A 327 13.41 0.78 -10.23
C ASP A 327 14.62 1.41 -10.95
N ALA A 328 15.10 2.59 -10.51
CA ALA A 328 16.38 3.16 -10.95
C ALA A 328 17.58 2.55 -10.21
N GLN A 329 17.45 2.23 -8.91
CA GLN A 329 18.48 1.55 -8.10
C GLN A 329 18.78 0.14 -8.65
N LYS A 330 17.78 -0.56 -9.22
CA LYS A 330 18.00 -1.81 -9.97
C LYS A 330 19.00 -1.63 -11.11
N GLU A 331 18.79 -0.59 -11.92
CA GLU A 331 19.63 -0.31 -13.09
C GLU A 331 21.02 0.21 -12.71
N GLU A 332 21.11 0.98 -11.62
CA GLU A 332 22.37 1.37 -10.99
C GLU A 332 23.17 0.13 -10.55
N TYR A 333 22.53 -0.83 -9.88
CA TYR A 333 23.18 -2.08 -9.48
C TYR A 333 23.68 -2.88 -10.69
N PHE A 334 22.85 -3.08 -11.72
CA PHE A 334 23.25 -3.86 -12.89
C PHE A 334 24.41 -3.21 -13.66
N ARG A 335 24.44 -1.88 -13.85
CA ARG A 335 25.60 -1.18 -14.44
C ARG A 335 26.85 -1.20 -13.56
N LYS A 336 26.71 -1.19 -12.23
CA LYS A 336 27.85 -1.32 -11.31
C LYS A 336 28.47 -2.73 -11.31
N LYS A 337 27.63 -3.76 -11.42
CA LYS A 337 28.01 -5.19 -11.39
C LYS A 337 28.57 -5.67 -12.74
N ILE A 338 27.95 -5.28 -13.85
CA ILE A 338 28.30 -5.74 -15.21
C ILE A 338 29.13 -4.66 -15.91
N SER A 339 30.37 -4.97 -16.28
CA SER A 339 31.33 -3.98 -16.79
C SER A 339 31.20 -3.67 -18.29
N ASP A 340 30.37 -4.44 -19.01
CA ASP A 340 30.00 -4.20 -20.41
C ASP A 340 28.61 -3.53 -20.44
N GLU A 341 28.54 -2.28 -20.88
CA GLU A 341 27.28 -1.50 -20.95
C GLU A 341 26.27 -2.06 -21.97
N HIS A 342 26.71 -2.79 -23.00
CA HIS A 342 25.81 -3.46 -23.93
C HIS A 342 25.17 -4.70 -23.29
N GLN A 343 25.96 -5.53 -22.60
CA GLN A 343 25.45 -6.64 -21.79
C GLN A 343 24.54 -6.13 -20.67
N ALA A 344 24.96 -5.10 -19.92
CA ALA A 344 24.15 -4.48 -18.87
C ALA A 344 22.82 -3.96 -19.42
N SER A 345 22.83 -3.28 -20.57
CA SER A 345 21.61 -2.81 -21.25
C SER A 345 20.71 -3.96 -21.73
N LYS A 346 21.29 -5.05 -22.27
CA LYS A 346 20.55 -6.26 -22.67
C LYS A 346 19.87 -6.93 -21.47
N ILE A 347 20.59 -7.04 -20.35
CA ILE A 347 20.11 -7.59 -19.07
C ILE A 347 19.01 -6.71 -18.47
N ILE A 348 19.22 -5.39 -18.35
CA ILE A 348 18.21 -4.45 -17.85
C ILE A 348 16.93 -4.51 -18.71
N LYS A 349 17.06 -4.56 -20.04
CA LYS A 349 15.91 -4.69 -20.94
C LYS A 349 15.18 -6.02 -20.76
N HIS A 350 15.90 -7.13 -20.62
CA HIS A 350 15.28 -8.42 -20.36
C HIS A 350 14.55 -8.43 -19.00
N ILE A 351 15.17 -7.92 -17.93
CA ILE A 351 14.58 -7.89 -16.58
C ILE A 351 13.34 -7.01 -16.54
N ARG A 352 13.35 -5.82 -17.16
CA ARG A 352 12.15 -4.96 -17.29
C ARG A 352 10.98 -5.72 -17.96
N ARG A 353 11.26 -6.52 -19.00
CA ARG A 353 10.28 -7.34 -19.73
C ARG A 353 9.78 -8.53 -18.90
N ALA A 354 10.69 -9.26 -18.25
CA ALA A 354 10.39 -10.45 -17.45
C ALA A 354 9.83 -10.05 -16.06
N LYS A 355 8.52 -9.78 -16.00
CA LYS A 355 7.87 -9.10 -14.86
C LYS A 355 8.12 -9.77 -13.50
N SER A 356 8.09 -11.10 -13.42
CA SER A 356 8.47 -11.86 -12.21
C SER A 356 9.89 -11.53 -11.72
N LEU A 357 10.86 -11.41 -12.64
CA LEU A 357 12.23 -11.01 -12.32
C LEU A 357 12.30 -9.52 -11.96
N HIS A 358 11.56 -8.65 -12.64
CA HIS A 358 11.50 -7.21 -12.29
C HIS A 358 10.98 -6.96 -10.87
N ILE A 359 9.93 -7.69 -10.46
CA ILE A 359 9.38 -7.65 -9.11
C ILE A 359 10.45 -8.09 -8.11
N MET A 360 10.98 -9.30 -8.28
CA MET A 360 11.99 -9.86 -7.39
C MET A 360 13.23 -8.97 -7.25
N CYS A 361 13.70 -8.34 -8.33
CA CYS A 361 14.83 -7.40 -8.30
C CYS A 361 14.60 -6.17 -7.40
N HIS A 362 13.46 -6.04 -6.73
CA HIS A 362 13.30 -5.13 -5.59
C HIS A 362 14.17 -5.55 -4.38
N ILE A 363 14.41 -6.85 -4.19
CA ILE A 363 15.33 -7.39 -3.17
C ILE A 363 16.72 -7.56 -3.82
N PRO A 364 17.79 -6.95 -3.28
CA PRO A 364 19.13 -6.98 -3.88
C PRO A 364 19.70 -8.38 -4.14
N VAL A 365 19.39 -9.38 -3.31
CA VAL A 365 19.84 -10.76 -3.53
C VAL A 365 19.34 -11.34 -4.86
N PHE A 366 18.15 -10.92 -5.33
CA PHE A 366 17.61 -11.35 -6.62
C PHE A 366 18.22 -10.57 -7.79
N CYS A 367 18.66 -9.32 -7.58
CA CYS A 367 19.54 -8.67 -8.54
C CYS A 367 20.89 -9.39 -8.66
N TRP A 368 21.44 -9.88 -7.56
CA TRP A 368 22.67 -10.68 -7.58
C TRP A 368 22.48 -12.00 -8.33
N ILE A 369 21.50 -12.84 -7.94
CA ILE A 369 21.17 -14.10 -8.64
C ILE A 369 20.93 -13.85 -10.14
N ALA A 370 20.14 -12.82 -10.47
CA ALA A 370 19.89 -12.47 -11.87
C ALA A 370 21.16 -12.03 -12.62
N SER A 371 22.03 -11.22 -12.00
CA SER A 371 23.30 -10.82 -12.62
C SER A 371 24.19 -12.03 -12.90
N THR A 372 24.32 -12.97 -11.96
CA THR A 372 25.15 -14.17 -12.10
C THR A 372 24.65 -15.09 -13.23
N VAL A 373 23.34 -15.38 -13.26
CA VAL A 373 22.76 -16.27 -14.29
C VAL A 373 22.84 -15.63 -15.67
N LEU A 374 22.42 -14.37 -15.79
CA LEU A 374 22.30 -13.71 -17.09
C LEU A 374 23.66 -13.34 -17.69
N GLN A 375 24.66 -13.01 -16.85
CA GLN A 375 26.02 -12.75 -17.31
C GLN A 375 26.70 -14.02 -17.84
N GLU A 376 26.56 -15.16 -17.14
CA GLU A 376 27.17 -16.42 -17.57
C GLU A 376 26.58 -16.91 -18.90
N ILE A 377 25.24 -16.97 -19.02
CA ILE A 377 24.55 -17.37 -20.25
C ILE A 377 24.97 -16.47 -21.43
N LEU A 378 24.96 -15.14 -21.23
CA LEU A 378 25.34 -14.19 -22.28
C LEU A 378 26.84 -14.18 -22.61
N THR A 379 27.69 -14.76 -21.75
CA THR A 379 29.14 -14.90 -22.01
C THR A 379 29.45 -16.19 -22.76
N GLN A 380 28.71 -17.28 -22.48
CA GLN A 380 28.85 -18.56 -23.19
C GLN A 380 28.28 -18.50 -24.62
N ASP A 381 27.13 -17.86 -24.82
CA ASP A 381 26.54 -17.65 -26.14
C ASP A 381 25.70 -16.35 -26.19
N HIS A 382 26.14 -15.38 -27.00
CA HIS A 382 25.43 -14.11 -27.19
C HIS A 382 24.04 -14.26 -27.83
N SER A 383 23.76 -15.38 -28.49
CA SER A 383 22.49 -15.73 -29.14
C SER A 383 21.57 -16.64 -28.31
N ALA A 384 22.04 -17.14 -27.16
CA ALA A 384 21.28 -18.05 -26.31
C ALA A 384 19.94 -17.45 -25.86
N GLU A 385 18.93 -18.32 -25.78
CA GLU A 385 17.62 -17.93 -25.25
C GLU A 385 17.75 -17.65 -23.75
N ILE A 386 17.36 -16.42 -23.37
CA ILE A 386 17.46 -15.96 -21.99
C ILE A 386 16.26 -16.48 -21.20
N PRO A 387 16.45 -17.13 -20.03
CA PRO A 387 15.39 -17.68 -19.19
C PRO A 387 14.17 -16.76 -19.05
N GLN A 388 12.99 -17.30 -19.33
CA GLN A 388 11.72 -16.58 -19.32
C GLN A 388 10.93 -16.80 -18.01
N THR A 389 11.03 -17.99 -17.42
CA THR A 389 10.37 -18.32 -16.15
C THR A 389 11.28 -18.12 -14.93
N LEU A 390 10.68 -18.06 -13.74
CA LEU A 390 11.44 -18.00 -12.50
C LEU A 390 12.14 -19.34 -12.21
N THR A 391 11.48 -20.43 -12.59
CA THR A 391 12.02 -21.78 -12.43
C THR A 391 13.28 -22.01 -13.27
N GLU A 392 13.29 -21.59 -14.54
CA GLU A 392 14.50 -21.65 -15.39
C GLU A 392 15.68 -20.91 -14.76
N MET A 393 15.45 -19.69 -14.25
CA MET A 393 16.50 -18.89 -13.60
C MET A 393 17.14 -19.61 -12.39
N TYR A 394 16.35 -20.35 -11.61
CA TYR A 394 16.86 -21.11 -10.46
C TYR A 394 17.55 -22.41 -10.88
N ILE A 395 17.08 -23.06 -11.95
CA ILE A 395 17.75 -24.21 -12.58
C ILE A 395 19.12 -23.79 -13.14
N HIS A 396 19.19 -22.70 -13.91
CA HIS A 396 20.47 -22.20 -14.40
C HIS A 396 21.40 -21.76 -13.26
N PHE A 397 20.89 -21.10 -12.22
CA PHE A 397 21.71 -20.77 -11.05
C PHE A 397 22.29 -22.03 -10.39
N LEU A 398 21.47 -23.06 -10.14
CA LEU A 398 21.90 -24.36 -9.62
C LEU A 398 23.03 -24.97 -10.48
N LEU A 399 22.84 -25.05 -11.80
CA LEU A 399 23.82 -25.61 -12.73
C LEU A 399 25.14 -24.82 -12.74
N ILE A 400 25.08 -23.49 -12.68
CA ILE A 400 26.25 -22.61 -12.59
C ILE A 400 27.05 -22.87 -11.30
N GLN A 401 26.37 -23.03 -10.16
CA GLN A 401 27.05 -23.36 -8.90
C GLN A 401 27.66 -24.78 -8.93
N ILE A 402 27.00 -25.75 -9.56
CA ILE A 402 27.55 -27.10 -9.76
C ILE A 402 28.83 -27.05 -10.60
N ASN A 403 28.80 -26.34 -11.73
CA ASN A 403 29.95 -26.20 -12.63
C ASN A 403 31.12 -25.44 -11.97
N THR A 404 30.81 -24.37 -11.22
CA THR A 404 31.81 -23.60 -10.45
C THR A 404 32.49 -24.46 -9.39
N LYS A 405 31.73 -25.28 -8.66
CA LYS A 405 32.27 -26.23 -7.67
C LYS A 405 33.16 -27.30 -8.33
N ASN A 406 32.77 -27.80 -9.51
CA ASN A 406 33.52 -28.83 -10.23
C ASN A 406 34.89 -28.31 -10.71
N GLN A 407 34.92 -27.13 -11.31
CA GLN A 407 36.16 -26.49 -11.79
C GLN A 407 37.14 -26.21 -10.64
N LYS A 408 36.64 -25.78 -9.48
CA LYS A 408 37.48 -25.32 -8.35
C LYS A 408 38.02 -26.44 -7.45
N TYR A 409 37.31 -27.56 -7.31
CA TYR A 409 37.65 -28.59 -6.30
C TYR A 409 37.84 -30.01 -6.84
N ASP A 410 37.39 -30.31 -8.07
CA ASP A 410 37.42 -31.66 -8.65
C ASP A 410 37.98 -31.75 -10.10
N PRO A 411 38.96 -30.92 -10.53
CA PRO A 411 39.34 -30.80 -11.95
C PRO A 411 39.92 -32.09 -12.58
N GLU A 412 40.40 -33.04 -11.78
CA GLU A 412 40.99 -34.31 -12.24
C GLU A 412 40.03 -35.52 -12.16
N ARG A 413 38.78 -35.34 -11.71
CA ARG A 413 37.82 -36.47 -11.58
C ARG A 413 37.17 -36.82 -12.93
N ASP A 414 37.02 -38.13 -13.17
CA ASP A 414 36.19 -38.70 -14.24
C ASP A 414 34.79 -38.05 -14.27
N PRO A 415 34.41 -37.35 -15.36
CA PRO A 415 33.15 -36.61 -15.44
C PRO A 415 31.90 -37.44 -15.10
N LYS A 416 31.89 -38.75 -15.42
CA LYS A 416 30.72 -39.61 -15.11
C LYS A 416 30.60 -39.90 -13.62
N LYS A 417 31.73 -40.01 -12.90
CA LYS A 417 31.75 -40.18 -11.45
C LYS A 417 31.43 -38.87 -10.73
N LEU A 418 31.94 -37.76 -11.26
CA LEU A 418 31.68 -36.41 -10.77
C LEU A 418 30.18 -36.07 -10.85
N LEU A 419 29.54 -36.35 -11.99
CA LEU A 419 28.10 -36.22 -12.20
C LEU A 419 27.29 -37.03 -11.17
N HIS A 420 27.60 -38.31 -11.01
CA HIS A 420 26.92 -39.20 -10.07
C HIS A 420 27.08 -38.75 -8.61
N PHE A 421 28.27 -38.29 -8.23
CA PHE A 421 28.53 -37.72 -6.90
C PHE A 421 27.72 -36.44 -6.66
N ASN A 422 27.80 -35.48 -7.57
CA ASN A 422 27.09 -34.21 -7.48
C ASN A 422 25.57 -34.41 -7.34
N ARG A 423 24.99 -35.29 -8.16
CA ARG A 423 23.58 -35.70 -8.07
C ARG A 423 23.21 -36.19 -6.67
N LYS A 424 24.02 -37.09 -6.09
CA LYS A 424 23.78 -37.66 -4.75
C LYS A 424 23.80 -36.60 -3.65
N VAL A 425 24.63 -35.56 -3.76
CA VAL A 425 24.67 -34.46 -2.80
C VAL A 425 23.49 -33.49 -2.99
N ILE A 426 23.14 -33.13 -4.23
CA ILE A 426 21.99 -32.23 -4.51
C ILE A 426 20.67 -32.83 -4.01
N VAL A 427 20.44 -34.14 -4.20
CA VAL A 427 19.22 -34.81 -3.70
C VAL A 427 19.11 -34.74 -2.17
N LYS A 428 20.21 -34.86 -1.43
CA LYS A 428 20.22 -34.73 0.04
C LYS A 428 20.00 -33.28 0.50
N LEU A 429 20.57 -32.30 -0.20
CA LEU A 429 20.32 -30.88 0.09
C LEU A 429 18.87 -30.50 -0.21
N ALA A 430 18.27 -31.09 -1.25
CA ALA A 430 16.85 -30.95 -1.56
C ALA A 430 15.96 -31.58 -0.48
N GLU A 431 16.33 -32.76 0.05
CA GLU A 431 15.65 -33.40 1.19
C GLU A 431 15.68 -32.52 2.44
N LEU A 432 16.85 -31.96 2.76
CA LEU A 432 17.05 -31.04 3.87
C LEU A 432 16.22 -29.76 3.68
N ALA A 433 16.20 -29.19 2.48
CA ALA A 433 15.39 -28.02 2.14
C ALA A 433 13.89 -28.29 2.39
N PHE A 434 13.39 -29.44 1.94
CA PHE A 434 12.00 -29.85 2.18
C PHE A 434 11.69 -30.02 3.67
N LYS A 435 12.50 -30.80 4.40
CA LYS A 435 12.33 -31.02 5.85
C LYS A 435 12.30 -29.70 6.62
N GLN A 436 13.28 -28.81 6.38
CA GLN A 436 13.35 -27.54 7.10
C GLN A 436 12.24 -26.57 6.69
N LEU A 437 11.82 -26.57 5.42
CA LEU A 437 10.68 -25.75 4.96
C LEU A 437 9.37 -26.17 5.64
N MET A 438 9.08 -27.47 5.71
CA MET A 438 7.89 -28.00 6.41
C MET A 438 7.92 -27.73 7.92
N ASN A 439 9.12 -27.63 8.52
CA ASN A 439 9.32 -27.27 9.92
C ASN A 439 9.31 -25.75 10.19
N GLY A 440 9.26 -24.89 9.15
CA GLY A 440 9.37 -23.43 9.28
C GLY A 440 10.80 -22.92 9.60
N ASN A 441 11.81 -23.77 9.44
CA ASN A 441 13.21 -23.46 9.75
C ASN A 441 13.95 -22.87 8.54
N VAL A 442 14.62 -21.73 8.75
CA VAL A 442 15.52 -21.07 7.76
C VAL A 442 17.01 -21.36 8.06
N LEU A 443 17.33 -21.77 9.30
CA LEU A 443 18.69 -22.08 9.77
C LEU A 443 18.75 -23.54 10.22
N PHE A 444 19.84 -24.24 9.88
CA PHE A 444 20.06 -25.65 10.21
C PHE A 444 21.53 -25.93 10.59
N TYR A 445 21.75 -27.04 11.28
CA TYR A 445 22.98 -27.39 11.99
C TYR A 445 23.72 -28.56 11.35
N GLU A 446 24.91 -28.85 11.87
CA GLU A 446 25.65 -30.08 11.56
C GLU A 446 24.85 -31.36 11.82
N ASP A 447 23.97 -31.36 12.83
CA ASP A 447 23.11 -32.51 13.13
C ASP A 447 22.03 -32.70 12.04
N ASP A 448 21.36 -31.63 11.60
CA ASP A 448 20.40 -31.71 10.48
C ASP A 448 21.06 -32.19 9.17
N LEU A 449 22.33 -31.81 8.94
CA LEU A 449 23.14 -32.31 7.82
C LEU A 449 23.45 -33.81 7.97
N ARG A 450 23.85 -34.24 9.17
CA ARG A 450 24.12 -35.66 9.50
C ARG A 450 22.87 -36.53 9.37
N ASP A 451 21.70 -36.04 9.77
CA ASP A 451 20.40 -36.73 9.65
C ASP A 451 19.92 -36.85 8.19
N CYS A 452 20.36 -35.96 7.30
CA CYS A 452 20.25 -36.10 5.84
C CYS A 452 21.46 -36.85 5.22
N GLY A 453 22.36 -37.38 6.04
CA GLY A 453 23.54 -38.15 5.65
C GLY A 453 24.59 -37.37 4.86
N ILE A 454 24.65 -36.05 4.98
CA ILE A 454 25.61 -35.17 4.28
C ILE A 454 26.91 -35.10 5.10
N ASP A 455 28.06 -35.25 4.45
CA ASP A 455 29.36 -35.08 5.10
C ASP A 455 29.81 -33.62 5.01
N ILE A 456 30.19 -33.03 6.14
CA ILE A 456 30.73 -31.66 6.23
C ILE A 456 32.09 -31.56 5.54
N THR A 457 32.80 -32.70 5.39
CA THR A 457 34.11 -32.83 4.76
C THR A 457 34.08 -33.21 3.28
N ASP A 458 32.89 -33.33 2.66
CA ASP A 458 32.72 -33.34 1.18
C ASP A 458 33.24 -32.03 0.50
N ALA A 459 33.68 -31.08 1.33
CA ALA A 459 34.26 -29.78 1.06
C ALA A 459 33.29 -28.80 0.39
N SER A 460 33.33 -27.55 0.86
CA SER A 460 32.68 -26.42 0.19
C SER A 460 31.19 -26.58 -0.11
N VAL A 461 30.45 -27.45 0.60
CA VAL A 461 29.23 -28.14 0.14
C VAL A 461 28.21 -27.20 -0.52
N TYR A 462 28.41 -27.03 -1.83
CA TYR A 462 27.89 -25.98 -2.70
C TYR A 462 27.91 -24.54 -2.16
N SER A 463 29.12 -23.99 -2.02
CA SER A 463 29.46 -22.57 -1.92
C SER A 463 28.77 -21.75 -3.01
N GLY A 464 27.63 -21.13 -2.67
CA GLY A 464 26.79 -20.35 -3.58
C GLY A 464 25.35 -20.88 -3.71
N ILE A 465 25.08 -22.11 -3.29
CA ILE A 465 23.75 -22.70 -3.08
C ILE A 465 23.41 -22.63 -1.59
N CYS A 466 24.27 -23.23 -0.77
CA CYS A 466 24.31 -23.08 0.67
C CYS A 466 25.38 -22.05 1.01
N THR A 467 25.03 -21.09 1.86
CA THR A 467 26.00 -20.23 2.50
C THR A 467 26.41 -20.90 3.81
N GLU A 468 27.66 -21.36 3.90
CA GLU A 468 28.29 -21.64 5.19
C GLU A 468 28.39 -20.30 5.92
N ILE A 469 27.49 -20.08 6.88
CA ILE A 469 27.35 -18.79 7.54
C ILE A 469 28.55 -18.50 8.45
N PHE A 470 29.05 -19.55 9.11
CA PHE A 470 30.16 -19.50 10.03
C PHE A 470 31.46 -19.91 9.34
N LYS A 471 32.25 -18.92 8.93
CA LYS A 471 33.66 -19.18 8.65
C LYS A 471 34.42 -19.43 9.96
N GLU A 472 35.45 -20.25 9.84
CA GLU A 472 36.51 -20.52 10.82
C GLU A 472 37.32 -19.25 11.17
N GLU A 473 36.70 -18.33 11.93
CA GLU A 473 37.26 -17.09 12.47
C GLU A 473 36.81 -16.98 13.95
N PHE A 474 37.49 -17.75 14.82
CA PHE A 474 37.11 -18.02 16.23
C PHE A 474 37.33 -16.86 17.21
N VAL A 475 36.55 -16.90 18.30
CA VAL A 475 37.16 -17.07 19.65
C VAL A 475 36.48 -18.16 20.51
N ILE A 476 35.14 -18.29 20.55
CA ILE A 476 34.47 -18.93 21.72
C ILE A 476 34.11 -20.43 21.58
N HIS A 477 33.50 -20.92 20.49
CA HIS A 477 33.09 -22.34 20.36
C HIS A 477 33.20 -22.92 18.93
N GLN A 478 33.43 -24.24 18.83
CA GLN A 478 33.44 -25.01 17.57
C GLN A 478 32.05 -25.61 17.26
N ARG A 479 31.19 -24.87 16.56
CA ARG A 479 29.96 -25.37 15.91
C ARG A 479 29.65 -24.58 14.65
N LYS A 480 29.27 -25.26 13.57
CA LYS A 480 28.81 -24.64 12.32
C LYS A 480 27.29 -24.55 12.24
N ILE A 481 26.80 -23.49 11.58
CA ILE A 481 25.38 -23.27 11.24
C ILE A 481 25.31 -22.86 9.77
N TYR A 482 24.28 -23.31 9.08
CA TYR A 482 24.10 -23.21 7.64
C TYR A 482 22.71 -22.65 7.30
N CYS A 483 22.61 -22.03 6.13
CA CYS A 483 21.33 -21.73 5.48
C CYS A 483 21.47 -21.83 3.96
N PHE A 484 20.34 -21.91 3.26
CA PHE A 484 20.30 -21.62 1.83
C PHE A 484 20.53 -20.12 1.61
N ILE A 485 21.07 -19.75 0.45
CA ILE A 485 21.41 -18.37 0.12
C ILE A 485 20.20 -17.40 0.14
N HIS A 486 18.99 -17.96 0.01
CA HIS A 486 17.72 -17.28 0.26
C HIS A 486 16.60 -18.29 0.56
N LEU A 487 15.52 -17.88 1.25
CA LEU A 487 14.36 -18.74 1.54
C LEU A 487 13.72 -19.28 0.24
N SER A 488 13.61 -18.44 -0.78
CA SER A 488 13.14 -18.86 -2.10
C SER A 488 13.99 -19.96 -2.74
N PHE A 489 15.28 -20.05 -2.42
CA PHE A 489 16.13 -21.13 -2.91
C PHE A 489 15.90 -22.44 -2.13
N GLN A 490 15.53 -22.34 -0.85
CA GLN A 490 15.02 -23.47 -0.07
C GLN A 490 13.66 -23.95 -0.60
N GLU A 491 12.74 -23.04 -0.97
CA GLU A 491 11.47 -23.38 -1.63
C GLU A 491 11.68 -24.09 -2.98
N PHE A 492 12.62 -23.62 -3.81
CA PHE A 492 13.03 -24.28 -5.07
C PHE A 492 13.59 -25.69 -4.83
N MET A 493 14.51 -25.84 -3.87
CA MET A 493 15.11 -27.13 -3.54
C MET A 493 14.08 -28.11 -2.95
N ALA A 494 13.15 -27.64 -2.13
CA ALA A 494 12.04 -28.44 -1.63
C ALA A 494 11.13 -28.93 -2.76
N ALA A 495 10.80 -28.07 -3.73
CA ALA A 495 10.01 -28.44 -4.91
C ALA A 495 10.73 -29.47 -5.79
N PHE A 496 12.05 -29.32 -5.98
CA PHE A 496 12.88 -30.30 -6.67
C PHE A 496 12.87 -31.67 -5.97
N TYR A 497 12.98 -31.71 -4.63
CA TYR A 497 12.93 -32.98 -3.88
C TYR A 497 11.60 -33.71 -4.06
N VAL A 498 10.49 -32.98 -3.99
CA VAL A 498 9.15 -33.54 -4.13
C VAL A 498 8.94 -34.15 -5.52
N PHE A 499 9.38 -33.46 -6.58
CA PHE A 499 9.34 -33.99 -7.94
C PHE A 499 10.27 -35.20 -8.12
N PHE A 500 11.47 -35.17 -7.52
CA PHE A 500 12.41 -36.30 -7.51
C PHE A 500 11.84 -37.54 -6.80
N CYS A 501 11.20 -37.38 -5.65
CA CYS A 501 10.53 -38.47 -4.92
C CYS A 501 9.44 -39.14 -5.77
N HIS A 502 8.64 -38.35 -6.47
CA HIS A 502 7.65 -38.83 -7.44
C HIS A 502 8.31 -39.62 -8.59
N LEU A 503 9.29 -39.03 -9.28
CA LEU A 503 10.00 -39.68 -10.41
C LEU A 503 10.66 -41.02 -10.02
N MET A 504 11.16 -41.12 -8.79
CA MET A 504 11.88 -42.29 -8.30
C MET A 504 10.97 -43.29 -7.56
N ASN A 505 9.66 -43.05 -7.47
CA ASN A 505 8.70 -43.82 -6.66
C ASN A 505 9.18 -44.05 -5.21
N SER A 506 9.84 -43.05 -4.63
CA SER A 506 10.60 -43.17 -3.38
C SER A 506 10.13 -42.17 -2.32
N ASN A 507 10.31 -42.52 -1.04
CA ASN A 507 9.87 -41.72 0.11
C ASN A 507 8.36 -41.36 0.06
N THR A 508 7.51 -42.38 0.19
CA THR A 508 6.05 -42.24 0.23
C THR A 508 5.55 -41.34 1.37
N GLU A 509 6.32 -41.16 2.45
CA GLU A 509 5.97 -40.25 3.53
C GLU A 509 6.08 -38.76 3.10
N THR A 510 7.13 -38.40 2.35
CA THR A 510 7.26 -37.07 1.74
C THR A 510 6.11 -36.75 0.79
N LEU A 511 5.77 -37.69 -0.10
CA LEU A 511 4.63 -37.52 -1.01
C LEU A 511 3.31 -37.43 -0.23
N ARG A 512 3.15 -38.23 0.82
CA ARG A 512 1.97 -38.23 1.69
C ARG A 512 1.77 -36.90 2.44
N LEU A 513 2.84 -36.24 2.90
CA LEU A 513 2.76 -34.90 3.51
C LEU A 513 2.15 -33.85 2.56
N ILE A 514 2.25 -34.04 1.24
CA ILE A 514 1.61 -33.18 0.23
C ILE A 514 0.24 -33.73 -0.18
N LEU A 515 0.06 -35.04 -0.32
CA LEU A 515 -1.21 -35.65 -0.73
C LEU A 515 -2.30 -35.66 0.36
N GLU A 516 -1.96 -35.59 1.67
CA GLU A 516 -2.98 -35.59 2.73
C GLU A 516 -3.78 -34.27 2.78
N ARG A 517 -4.99 -34.25 2.20
CA ARG A 517 -6.02 -33.23 2.46
C ARG A 517 -6.55 -33.37 3.90
N LYS A 518 -6.81 -32.25 4.60
CA LYS A 518 -7.24 -32.25 6.02
C LYS A 518 -8.55 -32.99 6.33
N TYR A 519 -9.39 -33.23 5.33
CA TYR A 519 -10.74 -33.78 5.51
C TYR A 519 -10.92 -35.24 5.06
N ASP A 520 -10.02 -35.81 4.26
CA ASP A 520 -10.25 -37.09 3.57
C ASP A 520 -9.54 -38.29 4.23
N LYS A 521 -9.85 -38.54 5.51
CA LYS A 521 -9.25 -39.64 6.28
C LYS A 521 -9.77 -41.04 5.90
N TYR A 522 -10.67 -41.15 4.91
CA TYR A 522 -11.44 -42.37 4.63
C TYR A 522 -11.57 -42.79 3.15
N LYS A 523 -11.00 -42.05 2.19
CA LYS A 523 -11.02 -42.41 0.74
C LYS A 523 -9.70 -42.16 0.02
N CYS A 524 -8.72 -43.03 0.27
CA CYS A 524 -7.45 -43.07 -0.48
C CYS A 524 -7.01 -44.53 -0.75
N HIS A 525 -7.75 -45.26 -1.57
CA HIS A 525 -7.22 -46.45 -2.26
C HIS A 525 -6.71 -46.00 -3.64
N PHE A 526 -5.50 -45.45 -3.68
CA PHE A 526 -4.86 -45.03 -4.93
C PHE A 526 -3.90 -46.12 -5.43
N GLY A 527 -4.12 -46.56 -6.67
CA GLY A 527 -3.16 -47.35 -7.44
C GLY A 527 -2.29 -46.44 -8.28
N GLU A 528 -0.98 -46.62 -8.16
CA GLU A 528 0.10 -45.96 -8.92
C GLU A 528 0.24 -44.42 -8.76
N ASN A 529 1.48 -43.94 -8.78
CA ASN A 529 1.83 -42.56 -8.46
C ASN A 529 1.52 -41.62 -9.63
N ASN A 530 0.33 -41.03 -9.66
CA ASN A 530 -0.05 -40.06 -10.70
C ASN A 530 0.48 -38.64 -10.38
N LEU A 531 1.23 -38.05 -11.32
CA LEU A 531 1.74 -36.68 -11.22
C LEU A 531 0.62 -35.64 -11.07
N TYR A 532 -0.52 -35.83 -11.76
CA TYR A 532 -1.65 -34.91 -11.68
C TYR A 532 -2.14 -34.72 -10.23
N GLN A 533 -2.29 -35.82 -9.49
CA GLN A 533 -2.81 -35.80 -8.11
C GLN A 533 -1.86 -35.10 -7.15
N LEU A 534 -0.54 -35.21 -7.37
CA LEU A 534 0.48 -34.49 -6.60
C LEU A 534 0.40 -32.98 -6.84
N LEU A 535 0.27 -32.57 -8.10
CA LEU A 535 0.16 -31.15 -8.47
C LEU A 535 -1.18 -30.55 -8.04
N GLU A 536 -2.30 -31.27 -8.19
CA GLU A 536 -3.63 -30.85 -7.69
C GLU A 536 -3.60 -30.61 -6.17
N SER A 537 -3.02 -31.56 -5.42
CA SER A 537 -2.89 -31.46 -3.96
C SER A 537 -1.98 -30.30 -3.53
N ALA A 538 -0.94 -29.98 -4.30
CA ALA A 538 -0.07 -28.83 -4.06
C ALA A 538 -0.79 -27.49 -4.34
N VAL A 539 -1.61 -27.40 -5.41
CA VAL A 539 -2.45 -26.23 -5.69
C VAL A 539 -3.44 -25.99 -4.55
N ASP A 540 -4.16 -27.04 -4.11
CA ASP A 540 -5.09 -26.93 -2.98
C ASP A 540 -4.39 -26.46 -1.69
N LYS A 541 -3.19 -26.98 -1.38
CA LYS A 541 -2.45 -26.58 -0.17
C LYS A 541 -1.92 -25.14 -0.22
N ALA A 542 -1.54 -24.62 -1.37
CA ALA A 542 -1.23 -23.19 -1.51
C ALA A 542 -2.48 -22.30 -1.36
N LEU A 543 -3.66 -22.79 -1.76
CA LEU A 543 -4.94 -22.10 -1.57
C LEU A 543 -5.48 -22.20 -0.13
N GLU A 544 -5.18 -23.26 0.61
CA GLU A 544 -5.41 -23.35 2.07
C GLU A 544 -4.45 -22.44 2.88
N SER A 545 -3.33 -22.01 2.29
CA SER A 545 -2.29 -21.24 2.98
C SER A 545 -2.70 -19.79 3.22
N LYS A 546 -3.00 -19.45 4.49
CA LYS A 546 -3.35 -18.08 4.90
C LYS A 546 -2.25 -17.03 4.66
N THR A 547 -0.98 -17.45 4.66
CA THR A 547 0.18 -16.55 4.56
C THR A 547 0.92 -16.65 3.23
N GLY A 548 0.45 -17.48 2.29
CA GLY A 548 1.11 -17.69 0.99
C GLY A 548 2.45 -18.43 1.04
N HIS A 549 2.83 -19.01 2.18
CA HIS A 549 4.16 -19.63 2.38
C HIS A 549 4.46 -20.90 1.56
N LEU A 550 3.57 -21.28 0.62
CA LEU A 550 3.76 -22.40 -0.32
C LEU A 550 3.65 -21.94 -1.79
N ASP A 551 3.42 -20.65 -2.05
CA ASP A 551 3.11 -20.14 -3.38
C ASP A 551 4.30 -20.25 -4.32
N LEU A 552 5.49 -19.91 -3.81
CA LEU A 552 6.70 -19.97 -4.60
C LEU A 552 7.21 -21.41 -4.75
N PHE A 553 7.06 -22.24 -3.70
CA PHE A 553 7.21 -23.69 -3.79
C PHE A 553 6.31 -24.31 -4.88
N LEU A 554 5.02 -23.93 -4.94
CA LEU A 554 4.08 -24.41 -5.96
C LEU A 554 4.50 -23.98 -7.37
N ARG A 555 4.89 -22.71 -7.54
CA ARG A 555 5.43 -22.18 -8.80
C ARG A 555 6.63 -23.00 -9.28
N PHE A 556 7.60 -23.26 -8.41
CA PHE A 556 8.75 -24.10 -8.75
C PHE A 556 8.36 -25.55 -9.02
N LEU A 557 7.42 -26.15 -8.29
CA LEU A 557 6.99 -27.54 -8.50
C LEU A 557 6.31 -27.73 -9.87
N LEU A 558 5.47 -26.77 -10.27
CA LEU A 558 4.84 -26.74 -11.60
C LEU A 558 5.89 -26.51 -12.69
N GLY A 559 6.79 -25.54 -12.51
CA GLY A 559 7.86 -25.25 -13.46
C GLY A 559 8.85 -26.40 -13.64
N ILE A 560 9.25 -27.11 -12.57
CA ILE A 560 10.15 -28.28 -12.63
C ILE A 560 9.45 -29.45 -13.33
N SER A 561 8.12 -29.53 -13.24
CA SER A 561 7.32 -30.55 -13.94
C SER A 561 7.29 -30.35 -15.46
N MET A 562 7.67 -29.18 -15.99
CA MET A 562 7.75 -28.92 -17.43
C MET A 562 8.88 -29.72 -18.09
N GLU A 563 8.61 -30.39 -19.21
CA GLU A 563 9.59 -31.23 -19.90
C GLU A 563 10.86 -30.46 -20.33
N SER A 564 10.74 -29.20 -20.73
CA SER A 564 11.87 -28.30 -21.03
C SER A 564 12.83 -28.16 -19.83
N ASN A 565 12.27 -27.97 -18.64
CA ASN A 565 13.02 -27.76 -17.40
C ASN A 565 13.58 -29.09 -16.86
N GLN A 566 12.87 -30.20 -17.07
CA GLN A 566 13.41 -31.54 -16.82
C GLN A 566 14.63 -31.85 -17.70
N ARG A 567 14.63 -31.43 -18.99
CA ARG A 567 15.79 -31.59 -19.89
C ARG A 567 17.00 -30.76 -19.44
N LEU A 568 16.79 -29.52 -18.98
CA LEU A 568 17.87 -28.73 -18.34
C LEU A 568 18.43 -29.43 -17.10
N LEU A 569 17.58 -30.14 -16.34
CA LEU A 569 17.95 -30.89 -15.13
C LEU A 569 18.42 -32.34 -15.39
N GLN A 570 18.60 -32.79 -16.64
CA GLN A 570 18.94 -34.19 -16.98
C GLN A 570 20.19 -34.73 -16.26
N ASP A 571 21.16 -33.85 -15.98
CA ASP A 571 22.39 -34.16 -15.25
C ASP A 571 22.15 -34.50 -13.77
N VAL A 572 20.99 -34.10 -13.22
CA VAL A 572 20.53 -34.35 -11.85
C VAL A 572 19.31 -35.29 -11.82
N LEU A 573 18.56 -35.42 -12.93
CA LEU A 573 17.38 -36.28 -13.10
C LEU A 573 17.65 -37.35 -14.19
N THR A 574 18.01 -38.57 -13.78
CA THR A 574 18.26 -39.67 -14.75
C THR A 574 17.02 -40.16 -15.50
N HIS A 575 15.83 -39.71 -15.13
CA HIS A 575 14.57 -40.04 -15.79
C HIS A 575 13.74 -38.77 -15.95
N THR A 576 13.26 -38.51 -17.16
CA THR A 576 12.27 -37.47 -17.45
C THR A 576 10.89 -38.11 -17.56
N ASN A 577 9.87 -37.52 -16.95
CA ASN A 577 8.47 -37.91 -17.15
C ASN A 577 7.85 -37.05 -18.26
N ASN A 578 7.21 -37.69 -19.25
CA ASN A 578 6.43 -36.98 -20.27
C ASN A 578 5.12 -36.47 -19.65
N SER A 579 5.22 -35.31 -19.01
CA SER A 579 4.16 -34.66 -18.27
C SER A 579 3.18 -33.88 -19.15
N SER A 580 3.34 -33.85 -20.48
CA SER A 580 2.60 -32.94 -21.38
C SER A 580 1.08 -32.96 -21.21
N GLU A 581 0.48 -34.15 -21.06
CA GLU A 581 -0.96 -34.28 -20.78
C GLU A 581 -1.30 -33.78 -19.37
N THR A 582 -0.59 -34.22 -18.35
CA THR A 582 -0.77 -33.77 -16.96
C THR A 582 -0.59 -32.26 -16.79
N ILE A 583 0.34 -31.63 -17.53
CA ILE A 583 0.52 -30.19 -17.57
C ILE A 583 -0.71 -29.51 -18.19
N ARG A 584 -1.29 -30.08 -19.26
CA ARG A 584 -2.55 -29.58 -19.82
C ARG A 584 -3.71 -29.70 -18.83
N GLU A 585 -3.84 -30.85 -18.15
CA GLU A 585 -4.87 -31.10 -17.14
C GLU A 585 -4.74 -30.14 -15.95
N ILE A 586 -3.55 -29.99 -15.34
CA ILE A 586 -3.36 -29.09 -14.19
C ILE A 586 -3.46 -27.60 -14.59
N THR A 587 -3.07 -27.24 -15.81
CA THR A 587 -3.24 -25.89 -16.35
C THR A 587 -4.72 -25.55 -16.50
N GLN A 588 -5.53 -26.51 -16.97
CA GLN A 588 -6.98 -26.36 -17.03
C GLN A 588 -7.59 -26.28 -15.61
N TYR A 589 -7.17 -27.15 -14.68
CA TYR A 589 -7.59 -27.10 -13.28
C TYR A 589 -7.29 -25.73 -12.63
N ILE A 590 -6.09 -25.16 -12.82
CA ILE A 590 -5.72 -23.83 -12.30
C ILE A 590 -6.61 -22.75 -12.91
N LYS A 591 -6.85 -22.78 -14.24
CA LYS A 591 -7.80 -21.88 -14.91
C LYS A 591 -9.21 -22.03 -14.35
N ASP A 592 -9.63 -23.24 -13.98
CA ASP A 592 -10.95 -23.48 -13.40
C ASP A 592 -11.05 -23.06 -11.92
N GLN A 593 -9.98 -23.18 -11.11
CA GLN A 593 -9.93 -22.56 -9.77
C GLN A 593 -10.05 -21.03 -9.87
N ILE A 594 -9.38 -20.41 -10.84
CA ILE A 594 -9.47 -18.98 -11.17
C ILE A 594 -10.90 -18.60 -11.63
N LYS A 595 -11.54 -19.44 -12.46
CA LYS A 595 -12.85 -19.15 -13.08
C LYS A 595 -14.06 -19.46 -12.17
N THR A 596 -14.00 -20.44 -11.27
CA THR A 596 -15.21 -21.03 -10.65
C THR A 596 -15.40 -20.86 -9.13
N ARG A 597 -14.35 -20.60 -8.33
CA ARG A 597 -14.50 -20.58 -6.84
C ARG A 597 -15.46 -19.49 -6.32
N ASP A 598 -15.67 -18.40 -7.07
CA ASP A 598 -16.66 -17.35 -6.76
C ASP A 598 -18.13 -17.85 -6.74
N VAL A 599 -18.44 -19.01 -7.34
CA VAL A 599 -19.83 -19.43 -7.60
C VAL A 599 -20.38 -20.47 -6.59
N PHE A 600 -19.54 -21.36 -6.05
CA PHE A 600 -20.02 -22.54 -5.31
C PHE A 600 -19.69 -22.59 -3.81
N PHE A 601 -18.55 -22.04 -3.37
CA PHE A 601 -17.99 -22.35 -2.05
C PHE A 601 -18.08 -21.26 -0.98
N HIS A 602 -18.74 -20.13 -1.26
CA HIS A 602 -18.90 -18.98 -0.32
C HIS A 602 -17.58 -18.43 0.27
N SER A 603 -16.44 -18.78 -0.34
CA SER A 603 -15.09 -18.47 0.11
C SER A 603 -14.33 -17.81 -1.05
N HIS A 604 -14.47 -16.49 -1.16
CA HIS A 604 -13.80 -15.71 -2.20
C HIS A 604 -12.27 -15.86 -2.07
N LEU A 605 -11.60 -16.08 -3.21
CA LEU A 605 -10.13 -16.03 -3.26
C LEU A 605 -9.66 -14.61 -2.92
N SER A 606 -8.65 -14.47 -2.07
CA SER A 606 -8.01 -13.16 -1.86
C SER A 606 -7.24 -12.74 -3.12
N ASP A 607 -7.01 -11.44 -3.27
CA ASP A 607 -6.30 -10.87 -4.42
C ASP A 607 -4.90 -11.49 -4.59
N GLU A 608 -4.22 -11.77 -3.48
CA GLU A 608 -2.91 -12.46 -3.44
C GLU A 608 -3.00 -13.89 -3.96
N ARG A 609 -4.03 -14.66 -3.57
CA ARG A 609 -4.24 -16.03 -4.06
C ARG A 609 -4.46 -16.02 -5.58
N SER A 610 -5.24 -15.05 -6.07
CA SER A 610 -5.57 -14.89 -7.50
C SER A 610 -4.35 -14.55 -8.35
N ILE A 611 -3.50 -13.63 -7.89
CA ILE A 611 -2.25 -13.27 -8.57
C ILE A 611 -1.26 -14.45 -8.53
N SER A 612 -1.15 -15.16 -7.40
CA SER A 612 -0.30 -16.34 -7.29
C SER A 612 -0.67 -17.44 -8.31
N LEU A 613 -1.95 -17.79 -8.44
CA LEU A 613 -2.39 -18.77 -9.46
C LEU A 613 -2.13 -18.28 -10.90
N PHE A 614 -2.26 -16.98 -11.16
CA PHE A 614 -1.92 -16.40 -12.47
C PHE A 614 -0.42 -16.52 -12.76
N LEU A 615 0.44 -16.33 -11.76
CA LEU A 615 1.89 -16.54 -11.87
C LEU A 615 2.27 -18.02 -12.04
N CYS A 616 1.50 -18.96 -11.49
CA CYS A 616 1.68 -20.39 -11.77
C CYS A 616 1.50 -20.72 -13.26
N LEU A 617 0.59 -20.05 -13.97
CA LEU A 617 0.41 -20.23 -15.42
C LEU A 617 1.65 -19.79 -16.23
N PHE A 618 2.36 -18.75 -15.77
CA PHE A 618 3.63 -18.34 -16.39
C PHE A 618 4.73 -19.40 -16.26
N GLU A 619 4.86 -20.08 -15.11
CA GLU A 619 5.89 -21.12 -14.91
C GLU A 619 5.67 -22.36 -15.79
N VAL A 620 4.43 -22.65 -16.17
CA VAL A 620 4.08 -23.70 -17.16
C VAL A 620 4.00 -23.18 -18.60
N ASN A 621 4.44 -21.94 -18.84
CA ASN A 621 4.41 -21.25 -20.13
C ASN A 621 3.00 -21.15 -20.78
N ASP A 622 1.92 -21.21 -19.98
CA ASP A 622 0.57 -20.98 -20.48
C ASP A 622 0.29 -19.49 -20.58
N GLN A 623 0.24 -19.01 -21.82
CA GLN A 623 -0.11 -17.63 -22.16
C GLN A 623 -1.55 -17.51 -22.68
N THR A 624 -2.42 -18.54 -22.59
CA THR A 624 -3.78 -18.40 -23.14
C THR A 624 -4.59 -17.45 -22.28
N LEU A 625 -4.56 -17.59 -20.95
CA LEU A 625 -5.32 -16.70 -20.07
C LEU A 625 -4.79 -15.27 -20.13
N TYR A 626 -3.46 -15.07 -20.26
CA TYR A 626 -2.88 -13.76 -20.53
C TYR A 626 -3.42 -13.18 -21.84
N ARG A 627 -3.41 -13.94 -22.95
CA ARG A 627 -3.91 -13.46 -24.26
C ARG A 627 -5.43 -13.29 -24.32
N GLU A 628 -6.20 -14.11 -23.61
CA GLU A 628 -7.65 -13.96 -23.41
C GLU A 628 -7.93 -12.61 -22.75
N ILE A 629 -7.22 -12.29 -21.66
CA ILE A 629 -7.35 -11.03 -20.93
C ILE A 629 -6.81 -9.84 -21.75
N GLU A 630 -5.66 -9.98 -22.41
CA GLU A 630 -5.04 -8.93 -23.21
C GLU A 630 -5.89 -8.57 -24.44
N ALA A 631 -6.45 -9.57 -25.13
CA ALA A 631 -7.39 -9.36 -26.22
C ALA A 631 -8.70 -8.72 -25.73
N PHE A 632 -9.24 -9.15 -24.58
CA PHE A 632 -10.39 -8.51 -23.96
C PHE A 632 -10.11 -7.04 -23.63
N VAL A 633 -8.95 -6.73 -23.03
CA VAL A 633 -8.52 -5.38 -22.64
C VAL A 633 -8.19 -4.48 -23.86
N ARG A 634 -7.83 -5.05 -25.01
CA ARG A 634 -7.67 -4.30 -26.28
C ARG A 634 -8.93 -4.25 -27.15
N SER A 635 -10.05 -4.86 -26.76
CA SER A 635 -11.27 -4.93 -27.58
C SER A 635 -12.38 -4.02 -27.06
N ASP A 636 -13.01 -3.22 -27.92
CA ASP A 636 -14.13 -2.32 -27.56
C ASP A 636 -15.42 -3.05 -27.09
N LYS A 637 -15.39 -4.38 -26.92
CA LYS A 637 -16.54 -5.25 -26.61
C LYS A 637 -16.60 -5.69 -25.13
N HIS A 638 -15.87 -5.00 -24.25
CA HIS A 638 -15.69 -5.35 -22.82
C HIS A 638 -17.01 -5.66 -22.07
N SER A 639 -18.13 -5.04 -22.44
CA SER A 639 -19.42 -5.18 -21.76
C SER A 639 -20.13 -6.52 -21.98
N GLN A 640 -19.75 -7.30 -23.00
CA GLN A 640 -20.52 -8.48 -23.46
C GLN A 640 -20.38 -9.72 -22.57
N ALA A 641 -19.32 -9.82 -21.77
CA ALA A 641 -19.07 -10.95 -20.87
C ALA A 641 -18.90 -10.46 -19.42
N ARG A 642 -19.60 -11.08 -18.47
CA ARG A 642 -19.49 -10.73 -17.05
C ARG A 642 -18.23 -11.36 -16.44
N LEU A 643 -17.30 -10.52 -16.01
CA LEU A 643 -16.05 -10.93 -15.36
C LEU A 643 -16.29 -11.28 -13.89
N SER A 644 -15.63 -12.33 -13.39
CA SER A 644 -15.57 -12.62 -11.94
C SER A 644 -14.61 -11.68 -11.20
N ALA A 645 -14.65 -11.68 -9.87
CA ALA A 645 -13.75 -10.86 -9.05
C ALA A 645 -12.29 -11.27 -9.24
N VAL A 646 -12.05 -12.56 -9.46
CA VAL A 646 -10.71 -13.11 -9.75
C VAL A 646 -10.17 -12.63 -11.10
N HIS A 647 -10.98 -12.59 -12.17
CA HIS A 647 -10.55 -12.02 -13.47
C HIS A 647 -10.17 -10.54 -13.33
N CYS A 648 -10.89 -9.80 -12.49
CA CYS A 648 -10.61 -8.39 -12.22
C CYS A 648 -9.25 -8.18 -11.54
N SER A 649 -8.87 -9.06 -10.61
CA SER A 649 -7.53 -9.09 -9.99
C SER A 649 -6.44 -9.30 -11.06
N ALA A 650 -6.65 -10.25 -11.97
CA ALA A 650 -5.70 -10.57 -13.05
C ALA A 650 -5.57 -9.44 -14.08
N ILE A 651 -6.68 -8.80 -14.47
CA ILE A 651 -6.68 -7.59 -15.33
C ILE A 651 -5.90 -6.46 -14.67
N ALA A 652 -6.17 -6.17 -13.39
CA ALA A 652 -5.51 -5.09 -12.67
C ALA A 652 -4.02 -5.34 -12.49
N TYR A 653 -3.61 -6.58 -12.23
CA TYR A 653 -2.21 -6.97 -12.20
C TYR A 653 -1.54 -6.82 -13.57
N MET A 654 -2.16 -7.34 -14.64
CA MET A 654 -1.65 -7.22 -16.01
C MET A 654 -1.44 -5.75 -16.43
N LEU A 655 -2.42 -4.89 -16.18
CA LEU A 655 -2.35 -3.46 -16.50
C LEU A 655 -1.25 -2.74 -15.70
N GLN A 656 -1.11 -3.02 -14.41
CA GLN A 656 -0.02 -2.47 -13.59
C GLN A 656 1.38 -2.88 -14.06
N MET A 657 1.53 -4.08 -14.62
CA MET A 657 2.82 -4.64 -15.02
C MET A 657 3.20 -4.34 -16.49
N SER A 658 2.28 -3.81 -17.29
CA SER A 658 2.52 -3.37 -18.68
C SER A 658 3.66 -2.35 -18.80
N GLU A 659 4.46 -2.43 -19.88
CA GLU A 659 5.42 -1.36 -20.25
C GLU A 659 4.73 -0.19 -20.96
N GLU A 660 3.60 -0.46 -21.60
CA GLU A 660 2.76 0.54 -22.25
C GLU A 660 1.78 1.11 -21.21
N VAL A 661 1.82 2.44 -21.02
CA VAL A 661 0.86 3.18 -20.19
C VAL A 661 -0.48 3.22 -20.92
N LEU A 662 -1.57 2.86 -20.23
CA LEU A 662 -2.90 2.87 -20.83
C LEU A 662 -3.44 4.30 -20.98
N ASN A 663 -3.80 4.72 -22.20
CA ASN A 663 -4.30 6.08 -22.46
C ASN A 663 -5.55 6.44 -21.65
N GLU A 664 -6.49 5.49 -21.51
CA GLU A 664 -7.74 5.65 -20.77
C GLU A 664 -8.11 4.32 -20.10
N PHE A 665 -8.28 4.35 -18.77
CA PHE A 665 -8.85 3.27 -17.99
C PHE A 665 -10.26 3.67 -17.56
N ASP A 666 -11.28 3.12 -18.22
CA ASP A 666 -12.69 3.32 -17.87
C ASP A 666 -13.23 2.06 -17.19
N LEU A 667 -13.61 2.22 -15.91
CA LEU A 667 -14.07 1.13 -15.06
C LEU A 667 -15.46 0.61 -15.46
N LYS A 668 -16.30 1.41 -16.13
CA LYS A 668 -17.64 1.00 -16.59
C LYS A 668 -17.59 -0.03 -17.72
N LYS A 669 -16.52 -0.02 -18.52
CA LYS A 669 -16.31 -0.98 -19.60
C LYS A 669 -16.29 -2.43 -19.07
N TYR A 670 -15.81 -2.63 -17.85
CA TYR A 670 -15.69 -3.94 -17.21
C TYR A 670 -17.00 -4.36 -16.53
N ASN A 671 -17.78 -5.21 -17.21
CA ASN A 671 -19.01 -5.81 -16.67
C ASN A 671 -18.68 -6.78 -15.52
N THR A 672 -18.80 -6.33 -14.26
CA THR A 672 -18.46 -7.13 -13.07
C THR A 672 -19.20 -6.67 -11.81
N THR A 673 -18.99 -7.36 -10.68
CA THR A 673 -19.54 -7.02 -9.35
C THR A 673 -18.84 -5.82 -8.72
N GLN A 674 -19.41 -5.24 -7.65
CA GLN A 674 -18.74 -4.20 -6.86
C GLN A 674 -17.36 -4.65 -6.35
N GLU A 675 -17.24 -5.92 -5.94
CA GLU A 675 -15.96 -6.53 -5.56
C GLU A 675 -14.99 -6.62 -6.76
N GLY A 676 -15.44 -7.01 -7.95
CA GLY A 676 -14.62 -6.95 -9.16
C GLY A 676 -14.15 -5.53 -9.49
N ARG A 677 -15.03 -4.53 -9.33
CA ARG A 677 -14.65 -3.11 -9.49
C ARG A 677 -13.62 -2.66 -8.44
N ARG A 678 -13.77 -3.06 -7.17
CA ARG A 678 -12.77 -2.80 -6.10
C ARG A 678 -11.39 -3.35 -6.49
N ARG A 679 -11.36 -4.56 -7.07
CA ARG A 679 -10.14 -5.26 -7.51
C ARG A 679 -9.54 -4.70 -8.80
N LEU A 680 -10.30 -3.92 -9.57
CA LEU A 680 -9.82 -3.21 -10.77
C LEU A 680 -9.12 -1.87 -10.45
N ILE A 681 -9.39 -1.26 -9.29
CA ILE A 681 -8.77 0.02 -8.86
C ILE A 681 -7.24 0.07 -9.04
N PRO A 682 -6.46 -1.00 -8.75
CA PRO A 682 -5.00 -0.97 -8.93
C PRO A 682 -4.51 -0.67 -10.35
N ALA A 683 -5.34 -0.90 -11.39
CA ALA A 683 -5.00 -0.55 -12.77
C ALA A 683 -4.73 0.96 -12.98
N VAL A 684 -5.33 1.83 -12.15
CA VAL A 684 -5.13 3.30 -12.17
C VAL A 684 -3.67 3.70 -12.00
N ASN A 685 -2.84 2.83 -11.41
CA ASN A 685 -1.41 3.05 -11.25
C ASN A 685 -0.69 3.28 -12.60
N ASN A 686 -1.17 2.66 -13.69
CA ASN A 686 -0.51 2.66 -15.00
C ASN A 686 -1.41 3.17 -16.15
N CYS A 687 -2.20 4.21 -15.91
CA CYS A 687 -2.96 4.91 -16.95
C CYS A 687 -2.76 6.43 -16.94
N THR A 688 -3.05 7.08 -18.08
CA THR A 688 -3.00 8.54 -18.22
C THR A 688 -4.31 9.19 -17.77
N ARG A 689 -5.44 8.53 -18.00
CA ARG A 689 -6.79 9.01 -17.66
C ARG A 689 -7.54 7.89 -16.96
N ALA A 690 -8.08 8.13 -15.77
CA ALA A 690 -8.89 7.18 -15.01
C ALA A 690 -10.34 7.67 -14.92
N LEU A 691 -11.26 6.94 -15.55
CA LEU A 691 -12.69 7.20 -15.55
C LEU A 691 -13.36 6.18 -14.63
N LEU A 692 -13.64 6.61 -13.41
CA LEU A 692 -14.17 5.80 -12.31
C LEU A 692 -15.56 6.30 -11.85
N GLN A 693 -16.19 7.19 -12.63
CA GLN A 693 -17.44 7.86 -12.27
C GLN A 693 -18.64 6.89 -12.35
N ASN A 694 -19.63 7.01 -11.45
CA ASN A 694 -20.80 6.12 -11.41
C ASN A 694 -20.42 4.62 -11.43
N CYS A 695 -19.56 4.21 -10.49
CA CYS A 695 -19.01 2.85 -10.40
C CYS A 695 -19.28 2.18 -9.04
N ASP A 696 -20.21 2.72 -8.25
CA ASP A 696 -20.57 2.25 -6.90
C ASP A 696 -19.35 2.15 -5.95
N LEU A 697 -18.39 3.06 -6.13
CA LEU A 697 -17.23 3.19 -5.26
C LEU A 697 -17.62 3.93 -3.96
N THR A 698 -17.01 3.53 -2.85
CA THR A 698 -17.26 4.13 -1.53
C THR A 698 -15.99 4.71 -0.92
N ALA A 699 -16.09 5.38 0.23
CA ALA A 699 -14.94 5.80 1.04
C ALA A 699 -13.89 4.69 1.26
N VAL A 700 -14.31 3.42 1.39
CA VAL A 700 -13.40 2.27 1.56
C VAL A 700 -12.54 2.02 0.31
N CYS A 701 -13.08 2.24 -0.89
CA CYS A 701 -12.33 2.15 -2.13
C CYS A 701 -11.19 3.18 -2.22
N CYS A 702 -11.30 4.30 -1.48
CA CYS A 702 -10.31 5.37 -1.49
C CYS A 702 -9.00 4.99 -0.80
N GLU A 703 -8.95 3.97 0.05
CA GLU A 703 -7.68 3.47 0.64
C GLU A 703 -6.79 2.80 -0.43
N SER A 704 -7.41 1.95 -1.27
CA SER A 704 -6.77 1.32 -2.42
C SER A 704 -6.35 2.36 -3.44
N LEU A 705 -7.27 3.26 -3.84
CA LEU A 705 -6.98 4.31 -4.81
C LEU A 705 -5.89 5.28 -4.32
N SER A 706 -5.90 5.66 -3.04
CA SER A 706 -4.85 6.48 -2.39
C SER A 706 -3.47 5.81 -2.53
N SER A 707 -3.38 4.50 -2.33
CA SER A 707 -2.13 3.75 -2.51
C SER A 707 -1.62 3.83 -3.97
N CYS A 708 -2.52 3.69 -4.94
CA CYS A 708 -2.18 3.77 -6.37
C CYS A 708 -1.79 5.19 -6.81
N LEU A 709 -2.45 6.22 -6.27
CA LEU A 709 -2.11 7.63 -6.52
C LEU A 709 -0.75 8.01 -5.93
N GLN A 710 -0.31 7.36 -4.85
CA GLN A 710 1.03 7.55 -4.30
C GLN A 710 2.14 6.89 -5.16
N SER A 711 1.81 5.94 -6.04
CA SER A 711 2.78 5.25 -6.93
C SER A 711 2.73 5.67 -8.41
N SER A 712 1.59 6.10 -8.95
CA SER A 712 1.41 6.38 -10.39
C SER A 712 2.20 7.59 -10.88
N ASN A 713 2.97 7.46 -11.96
CA ASN A 713 3.65 8.62 -12.58
C ASN A 713 2.99 9.08 -13.89
N SER A 714 2.03 8.30 -14.39
CA SER A 714 1.35 8.49 -15.67
C SER A 714 0.03 9.23 -15.58
N LEU A 715 -0.66 9.21 -14.44
CA LEU A 715 -2.00 9.80 -14.32
C LEU A 715 -1.99 11.33 -14.52
N ARG A 716 -2.92 11.83 -15.33
CA ARG A 716 -3.16 13.26 -15.63
C ARG A 716 -4.62 13.66 -15.45
N GLU A 717 -5.58 12.74 -15.60
CA GLU A 717 -7.01 12.95 -15.34
C GLU A 717 -7.58 11.86 -14.43
N LEU A 718 -8.35 12.25 -13.41
CA LEU A 718 -9.10 11.37 -12.51
C LEU A 718 -10.54 11.86 -12.39
N ASP A 719 -11.48 11.13 -12.98
CA ASP A 719 -12.91 11.34 -12.80
C ASP A 719 -13.49 10.30 -11.84
N LEU A 720 -14.01 10.78 -10.71
CA LEU A 720 -14.54 10.00 -9.60
C LEU A 720 -16.02 10.31 -9.33
N SER A 721 -16.65 11.10 -10.18
CA SER A 721 -17.99 11.70 -9.97
C SER A 721 -19.09 10.65 -9.76
N ASN A 722 -20.15 10.97 -9.02
CA ASN A 722 -21.29 10.09 -8.77
C ASN A 722 -20.87 8.77 -8.07
N ASN A 723 -20.18 8.89 -6.94
CA ASN A 723 -19.76 7.77 -6.08
C ASN A 723 -19.84 8.20 -4.60
N ASP A 724 -20.10 7.28 -3.68
CA ASP A 724 -20.26 7.56 -2.23
C ASP A 724 -18.91 7.69 -1.51
N LEU A 725 -18.10 8.66 -1.94
CA LEU A 725 -16.73 8.85 -1.43
C LEU A 725 -16.71 9.54 -0.07
N GLN A 726 -17.66 10.47 0.15
CA GLN A 726 -17.79 11.28 1.35
C GLN A 726 -16.53 12.13 1.64
N ASP A 727 -16.60 12.98 2.66
CA ASP A 727 -15.45 13.81 3.05
C ASP A 727 -14.22 12.96 3.43
N SER A 728 -14.43 11.76 3.99
CA SER A 728 -13.38 10.81 4.36
C SER A 728 -12.61 10.23 3.16
N GLY A 729 -13.29 9.88 2.06
CA GLY A 729 -12.62 9.38 0.85
C GLY A 729 -11.79 10.47 0.17
N VAL A 730 -12.35 11.68 0.07
CA VAL A 730 -11.63 12.83 -0.50
C VAL A 730 -10.46 13.28 0.37
N LYS A 731 -10.53 13.10 1.70
CA LYS A 731 -9.42 13.32 2.64
C LYS A 731 -8.24 12.38 2.37
N LEU A 732 -8.49 11.10 2.08
CA LEU A 732 -7.47 10.12 1.68
C LEU A 732 -6.85 10.47 0.31
N ILE A 733 -7.67 10.78 -0.70
CA ILE A 733 -7.22 11.15 -2.05
C ILE A 733 -6.39 12.45 -2.00
N SER A 734 -6.88 13.48 -1.33
CA SER A 734 -6.18 14.76 -1.16
C SER A 734 -4.86 14.61 -0.40
N HIS A 735 -4.73 13.62 0.48
CA HIS A 735 -3.47 13.29 1.13
C HIS A 735 -2.49 12.63 0.15
N ALA A 736 -2.94 11.66 -0.64
CA ALA A 736 -2.13 10.98 -1.65
C ALA A 736 -1.55 11.93 -2.72
N LEU A 737 -2.34 12.89 -3.18
CA LEU A 737 -1.95 13.82 -4.25
C LEU A 737 -0.90 14.87 -3.82
N LYS A 738 -0.67 15.08 -2.51
CA LYS A 738 0.34 16.04 -1.96
C LYS A 738 1.79 15.58 -2.12
N ARG A 739 2.02 14.39 -2.68
CA ARG A 739 3.36 13.90 -3.04
C ARG A 739 4.09 14.84 -4.00
N GLN A 740 5.41 14.76 -3.99
CA GLN A 740 6.22 15.41 -5.04
C GLN A 740 5.94 14.77 -6.41
N ASN A 741 6.11 15.56 -7.46
CA ASN A 741 5.91 15.16 -8.86
C ASN A 741 4.54 14.48 -9.08
N CYS A 742 3.47 15.11 -8.60
CA CYS A 742 2.10 14.81 -9.00
C CYS A 742 1.73 15.67 -10.22
N GLU A 743 1.57 15.04 -11.38
CA GLU A 743 1.21 15.71 -12.64
C GLU A 743 -0.31 15.64 -12.94
N LEU A 744 -1.15 15.32 -11.95
CA LEU A 744 -2.61 15.36 -12.14
C LEU A 744 -3.06 16.77 -12.53
N HIS A 745 -3.70 16.90 -13.68
CA HIS A 745 -4.23 18.16 -14.24
C HIS A 745 -5.74 18.30 -14.03
N THR A 746 -6.50 17.20 -14.03
CA THR A 746 -7.95 17.21 -13.87
C THR A 746 -8.39 16.27 -12.75
N LEU A 747 -9.22 16.78 -11.85
CA LEU A 747 -9.87 16.03 -10.77
C LEU A 747 -11.37 16.36 -10.76
N ARG A 748 -12.23 15.36 -11.00
CA ARG A 748 -13.70 15.53 -10.92
C ARG A 748 -14.27 14.69 -9.78
N LEU A 749 -15.04 15.35 -8.92
CA LEU A 749 -15.62 14.85 -7.68
C LEU A 749 -17.10 15.30 -7.57
N SER A 750 -17.77 15.42 -8.71
CA SER A 750 -19.14 15.94 -8.81
C SER A 750 -20.13 14.89 -8.27
N SER A 751 -21.16 15.28 -7.52
CA SER A 751 -22.12 14.36 -6.87
C SER A 751 -21.45 13.26 -6.02
N CYS A 752 -20.49 13.62 -5.15
CA CYS A 752 -19.73 12.68 -4.32
C CYS A 752 -20.11 12.67 -2.83
N TYR A 753 -21.28 13.25 -2.49
CA TYR A 753 -21.78 13.43 -1.12
C TYR A 753 -20.78 14.17 -0.21
N LEU A 754 -20.14 15.20 -0.76
CA LEU A 754 -19.13 16.00 -0.06
C LEU A 754 -19.76 17.20 0.65
N THR A 755 -19.13 17.65 1.74
CA THR A 755 -19.56 18.82 2.52
C THR A 755 -18.44 19.86 2.62
N ALA A 756 -18.59 20.83 3.52
CA ALA A 756 -17.53 21.77 3.87
C ALA A 756 -16.25 21.10 4.42
N GLU A 757 -16.30 19.86 4.94
CA GLU A 757 -15.10 19.20 5.53
C GLU A 757 -14.07 18.82 4.46
N CYS A 758 -14.46 18.25 3.30
CA CYS A 758 -13.50 17.89 2.25
C CYS A 758 -12.68 19.11 1.78
N CYS A 759 -13.27 20.31 1.86
CA CYS A 759 -12.66 21.55 1.41
C CYS A 759 -11.41 21.90 2.20
N GLU A 760 -11.25 21.51 3.47
CA GLU A 760 -9.97 21.69 4.17
C GLU A 760 -8.86 20.83 3.53
N SER A 761 -9.19 19.56 3.24
CA SER A 761 -8.24 18.59 2.67
C SER A 761 -7.81 18.97 1.25
N LEU A 762 -8.77 19.37 0.41
CA LEU A 762 -8.57 19.90 -0.94
C LEU A 762 -7.80 21.22 -0.92
N SER A 763 -8.15 22.16 -0.05
CA SER A 763 -7.44 23.44 0.08
C SER A 763 -5.99 23.27 0.54
N SER A 764 -5.74 22.31 1.42
CA SER A 764 -4.39 21.91 1.83
C SER A 764 -3.61 21.27 0.66
N TYR A 765 -4.28 20.62 -0.30
CA TYR A 765 -3.64 20.13 -1.53
C TYR A 765 -3.37 21.29 -2.52
N LEU A 766 -4.35 22.14 -2.80
CA LEU A 766 -4.22 23.29 -3.71
C LEU A 766 -3.13 24.31 -3.30
N ARG A 767 -2.80 24.42 -2.00
CA ARG A 767 -1.69 25.25 -1.49
C ARG A 767 -0.30 24.61 -1.68
N SER A 768 -0.25 23.29 -1.86
CA SER A 768 0.99 22.53 -2.11
C SER A 768 1.47 22.71 -3.56
N SER A 769 2.72 22.33 -3.86
CA SER A 769 3.24 22.34 -5.23
C SER A 769 2.55 21.25 -6.05
N ASN A 770 1.52 21.62 -6.81
CA ASN A 770 0.65 20.70 -7.54
C ASN A 770 0.46 21.16 -9.00
N SER A 771 0.00 20.22 -9.85
CA SER A 771 -0.17 20.45 -11.29
C SER A 771 -1.64 20.61 -11.72
N LEU A 772 -2.57 20.78 -10.77
CA LEU A 772 -4.01 20.72 -11.02
C LEU A 772 -4.48 21.98 -11.74
N ARG A 773 -5.20 21.79 -12.86
CA ARG A 773 -5.77 22.84 -13.71
C ARG A 773 -7.29 22.87 -13.66
N GLU A 774 -7.94 21.71 -13.54
CA GLU A 774 -9.41 21.58 -13.46
C GLU A 774 -9.81 20.86 -12.17
N LEU A 775 -10.69 21.49 -11.39
CA LEU A 775 -11.34 20.93 -10.21
C LEU A 775 -12.86 21.06 -10.38
N ASP A 776 -13.53 19.92 -10.51
CA ASP A 776 -14.99 19.86 -10.60
C ASP A 776 -15.59 19.29 -9.30
N LEU A 777 -16.48 20.06 -8.69
CA LEU A 777 -17.16 19.73 -7.43
C LEU A 777 -18.69 19.88 -7.56
N TYR A 778 -19.24 19.95 -8.79
CA TYR A 778 -20.67 20.15 -9.05
C TYR A 778 -21.57 19.25 -8.19
N ASN A 779 -22.68 19.80 -7.69
CA ASN A 779 -23.70 19.07 -6.92
C ASN A 779 -23.15 18.41 -5.62
N ASN A 780 -22.54 19.21 -4.73
CA ASN A 780 -22.08 18.81 -3.39
C ASN A 780 -22.41 19.91 -2.34
N ASP A 781 -22.70 19.55 -1.09
CA ASP A 781 -23.18 20.48 -0.05
C ASP A 781 -22.03 21.25 0.66
N LEU A 782 -21.16 21.89 -0.15
CA LEU A 782 -19.93 22.56 0.29
C LEU A 782 -20.20 23.80 1.16
N LYS A 783 -21.28 24.52 0.84
CA LYS A 783 -21.68 25.81 1.43
C LYS A 783 -20.62 26.92 1.29
N ASP A 784 -21.00 28.13 1.69
CA ASP A 784 -20.10 29.30 1.68
C ASP A 784 -18.79 29.05 2.46
N SER A 785 -18.85 28.24 3.53
CA SER A 785 -17.70 27.83 4.34
C SER A 785 -16.67 26.99 3.56
N GLY A 786 -17.11 26.02 2.75
CA GLY A 786 -16.20 25.19 1.97
C GLY A 786 -15.53 25.98 0.85
N VAL A 787 -16.31 26.75 0.10
CA VAL A 787 -15.80 27.59 -1.00
C VAL A 787 -14.90 28.72 -0.49
N LYS A 788 -15.10 29.23 0.73
CA LYS A 788 -14.14 30.14 1.38
C LYS A 788 -12.77 29.49 1.58
N LEU A 789 -12.70 28.25 2.08
CA LEU A 789 -11.43 27.55 2.28
C LEU A 789 -10.67 27.38 0.94
N ILE A 790 -11.38 27.02 -0.12
CA ILE A 790 -10.86 26.89 -1.49
C ILE A 790 -10.37 28.25 -2.00
N SER A 791 -11.17 29.30 -1.84
CA SER A 791 -10.79 30.67 -2.23
C SER A 791 -9.51 31.14 -1.54
N ASP A 792 -9.32 30.78 -0.26
CA ASP A 792 -8.09 31.06 0.50
C ASP A 792 -6.94 30.08 0.17
N ALA A 793 -7.13 29.12 -0.72
CA ALA A 793 -6.08 28.26 -1.29
C ALA A 793 -5.62 28.74 -2.67
N LEU A 794 -6.56 29.19 -3.50
CA LEU A 794 -6.31 29.72 -4.85
C LEU A 794 -5.43 30.98 -4.85
N LYS A 795 -5.42 31.75 -3.75
CA LYS A 795 -4.51 32.89 -3.51
C LYS A 795 -3.03 32.49 -3.37
N SER A 796 -2.71 31.20 -3.29
CA SER A 796 -1.33 30.71 -3.20
C SER A 796 -0.64 30.75 -4.56
N HIS A 797 0.57 31.32 -4.63
CA HIS A 797 1.40 31.30 -5.85
C HIS A 797 1.73 29.89 -6.38
N ASN A 798 1.59 28.86 -5.53
CA ASN A 798 1.73 27.46 -5.94
C ASN A 798 0.51 26.91 -6.69
N CYS A 799 -0.62 27.63 -6.70
CA CYS A 799 -1.88 27.11 -7.21
C CYS A 799 -2.01 27.35 -8.73
N GLN A 800 -2.05 26.26 -9.50
CA GLN A 800 -2.11 26.30 -10.96
C GLN A 800 -3.54 26.10 -11.51
N LEU A 801 -4.57 26.25 -10.65
CA LEU A 801 -5.95 25.96 -11.05
C LEU A 801 -6.48 27.01 -12.04
N HIS A 802 -6.86 26.55 -13.23
CA HIS A 802 -7.46 27.36 -14.30
C HIS A 802 -8.99 27.29 -14.30
N THR A 803 -9.57 26.16 -13.88
CA THR A 803 -11.02 25.90 -13.91
C THR A 803 -11.51 25.41 -12.57
N LEU A 804 -12.48 26.12 -11.99
CA LEU A 804 -13.22 25.70 -10.80
C LEU A 804 -14.72 25.62 -11.13
N ARG A 805 -15.33 24.44 -10.91
CA ARG A 805 -16.78 24.30 -10.97
C ARG A 805 -17.35 23.95 -9.61
N VAL A 806 -18.16 24.86 -9.08
CA VAL A 806 -18.90 24.73 -7.82
C VAL A 806 -20.38 25.07 -8.04
N SER A 807 -20.89 24.68 -9.22
CA SER A 807 -22.30 24.76 -9.58
C SER A 807 -23.14 23.86 -8.66
N MET A 808 -24.33 24.33 -8.28
CA MET A 808 -25.28 23.59 -7.42
C MET A 808 -24.65 23.14 -6.08
N CYS A 809 -23.85 24.00 -5.45
CA CYS A 809 -23.08 23.68 -4.23
C CYS A 809 -23.60 24.31 -2.94
N ASN A 810 -24.89 24.70 -2.92
CA ASN A 810 -25.56 25.33 -1.78
C ASN A 810 -24.86 26.64 -1.32
N LEU A 811 -24.43 27.46 -2.28
CA LEU A 811 -23.71 28.72 -2.03
C LEU A 811 -24.65 29.93 -2.05
N THR A 812 -24.28 30.98 -1.33
CA THR A 812 -24.99 32.26 -1.26
C THR A 812 -24.06 33.43 -1.64
N ALA A 813 -24.54 34.67 -1.48
CA ALA A 813 -23.71 35.88 -1.63
C ALA A 813 -22.43 35.89 -0.76
N GLU A 814 -22.38 35.11 0.33
CA GLU A 814 -21.22 35.08 1.22
C GLU A 814 -19.98 34.40 0.60
N CYS A 815 -20.13 33.35 -0.24
CA CYS A 815 -18.98 32.75 -0.93
C CYS A 815 -18.26 33.76 -1.85
N CYS A 816 -19.03 34.69 -2.43
CA CYS A 816 -18.51 35.69 -3.37
C CYS A 816 -17.49 36.62 -2.72
N LYS A 817 -17.49 36.81 -1.39
CA LYS A 817 -16.45 37.56 -0.68
C LYS A 817 -15.07 36.88 -0.77
N GLY A 818 -15.05 35.55 -0.62
CA GLY A 818 -13.83 34.75 -0.76
C GLY A 818 -13.33 34.75 -2.21
N LEU A 819 -14.23 34.47 -3.15
CA LEU A 819 -13.93 34.40 -4.59
C LEU A 819 -13.50 35.75 -5.16
N SER A 820 -14.18 36.85 -4.81
CA SER A 820 -13.80 38.22 -5.18
C SER A 820 -12.38 38.55 -4.72
N SER A 821 -12.07 38.26 -3.44
CA SER A 821 -10.72 38.44 -2.89
C SER A 821 -9.66 37.54 -3.55
N CYS A 822 -10.04 36.40 -4.13
CA CYS A 822 -9.13 35.58 -4.95
C CYS A 822 -8.92 36.18 -6.34
N LEU A 823 -10.00 36.53 -7.04
CA LEU A 823 -9.99 37.10 -8.40
C LEU A 823 -9.28 38.46 -8.48
N GLN A 824 -9.21 39.20 -7.37
CA GLN A 824 -8.43 40.43 -7.25
C GLN A 824 -6.92 40.20 -6.98
N SER A 825 -6.51 38.97 -6.66
CA SER A 825 -5.12 38.56 -6.48
C SER A 825 -4.52 37.97 -7.77
N LEU A 826 -3.23 37.66 -7.78
CA LEU A 826 -2.54 37.01 -8.91
C LEU A 826 -2.91 35.52 -8.99
N SER A 827 -4.18 35.21 -9.30
CA SER A 827 -4.72 33.86 -9.37
C SER A 827 -4.70 33.30 -10.79
N SER A 828 -4.32 32.03 -10.93
CA SER A 828 -4.25 31.29 -12.21
C SER A 828 -5.63 31.01 -12.87
N LEU A 829 -6.73 31.46 -12.27
CA LEU A 829 -8.09 31.08 -12.67
C LEU A 829 -8.49 31.72 -14.01
N ARG A 830 -9.27 30.98 -14.80
CA ARG A 830 -9.73 31.30 -16.16
C ARG A 830 -11.21 30.97 -16.38
N GLU A 831 -11.69 29.83 -15.87
CA GLU A 831 -13.12 29.45 -15.86
C GLU A 831 -13.62 29.33 -14.42
N LEU A 832 -14.74 30.00 -14.11
CA LEU A 832 -15.45 29.91 -12.85
C LEU A 832 -16.92 29.61 -13.11
N ASP A 833 -17.37 28.42 -12.70
CA ASP A 833 -18.78 28.01 -12.79
C ASP A 833 -19.43 28.03 -11.40
N LEU A 834 -20.38 28.95 -11.24
CA LEU A 834 -21.13 29.21 -10.02
C LEU A 834 -22.63 28.93 -10.21
N SER A 835 -23.03 28.33 -11.33
CA SER A 835 -24.43 28.14 -11.73
C SER A 835 -25.28 27.42 -10.66
N ASN A 836 -26.59 27.56 -10.70
CA ASN A 836 -27.53 26.90 -9.78
C ASN A 836 -27.29 27.16 -8.27
N ASN A 837 -26.65 28.28 -7.91
CA ASN A 837 -26.46 28.72 -6.52
C ASN A 837 -27.27 29.98 -6.21
N ASP A 838 -27.47 30.29 -4.93
CA ASP A 838 -28.41 31.33 -4.49
C ASP A 838 -27.68 32.67 -4.20
N LEU A 839 -26.89 33.13 -5.17
CA LEU A 839 -25.94 34.26 -5.02
C LEU A 839 -26.61 35.64 -4.96
N ARG A 840 -27.65 35.87 -5.78
CA ARG A 840 -28.34 37.17 -5.96
C ARG A 840 -27.42 38.29 -6.42
N ASP A 841 -28.01 39.47 -6.66
CA ASP A 841 -27.30 40.68 -7.10
C ASP A 841 -26.18 41.11 -6.14
N SER A 842 -26.35 40.86 -4.83
CA SER A 842 -25.32 41.08 -3.81
C SER A 842 -24.06 40.23 -4.02
N GLY A 843 -24.20 38.97 -4.46
CA GLY A 843 -23.07 38.11 -4.80
C GLY A 843 -22.44 38.53 -6.14
N VAL A 844 -23.28 38.79 -7.15
CA VAL A 844 -22.84 39.25 -8.48
C VAL A 844 -22.09 40.58 -8.41
N LYS A 845 -22.49 41.50 -7.53
CA LYS A 845 -21.79 42.77 -7.27
C LYS A 845 -20.35 42.54 -6.81
N LEU A 846 -20.12 41.63 -5.86
CA LEU A 846 -18.78 41.30 -5.36
C LEU A 846 -17.88 40.70 -6.44
N ILE A 847 -18.43 39.85 -7.32
CA ILE A 847 -17.69 39.30 -8.47
C ILE A 847 -17.44 40.41 -9.51
N SER A 848 -18.42 41.29 -9.76
CA SER A 848 -18.30 42.43 -10.67
C SER A 848 -17.21 43.42 -10.23
N ASP A 849 -17.09 43.68 -8.92
CA ASP A 849 -16.03 44.50 -8.35
C ASP A 849 -14.66 43.79 -8.31
N ALA A 850 -14.60 42.47 -8.54
CA ALA A 850 -13.36 41.75 -8.78
C ALA A 850 -12.93 41.78 -10.26
N LEU A 851 -13.88 41.64 -11.19
CA LEU A 851 -13.64 41.72 -12.64
C LEU A 851 -13.04 43.07 -13.08
N LYS A 852 -13.25 44.14 -12.31
CA LYS A 852 -12.64 45.47 -12.53
C LYS A 852 -11.14 45.54 -12.17
N SER A 853 -10.58 44.51 -11.54
CA SER A 853 -9.17 44.48 -11.14
C SER A 853 -8.25 44.10 -12.30
N HIS A 854 -7.15 44.83 -12.48
CA HIS A 854 -6.10 44.51 -13.44
C HIS A 854 -5.40 43.16 -13.21
N ASN A 855 -5.63 42.51 -12.07
CA ASN A 855 -5.15 41.16 -11.78
C ASN A 855 -6.14 40.06 -12.24
N CYS A 856 -7.36 40.41 -12.66
CA CYS A 856 -8.44 39.45 -12.90
C CYS A 856 -8.40 38.88 -14.33
N GLU A 857 -7.63 37.82 -14.51
CA GLU A 857 -7.47 37.13 -15.81
C GLU A 857 -8.64 36.18 -16.17
N LEU A 858 -9.82 36.33 -15.57
CA LEU A 858 -10.96 35.44 -15.79
C LEU A 858 -11.50 35.57 -17.22
N HIS A 859 -11.65 34.42 -17.90
CA HIS A 859 -12.08 34.30 -19.30
C HIS A 859 -13.54 33.85 -19.43
N THR A 860 -14.02 33.00 -18.52
CA THR A 860 -15.36 32.42 -18.53
C THR A 860 -15.98 32.52 -17.14
N LEU A 861 -17.19 33.07 -17.08
CA LEU A 861 -17.98 33.19 -15.86
C LEU A 861 -19.40 32.65 -16.12
N ARG A 862 -19.81 31.62 -15.40
CA ARG A 862 -21.18 31.08 -15.49
C ARG A 862 -21.93 31.35 -14.19
N LEU A 863 -23.00 32.13 -14.31
CA LEU A 863 -23.92 32.59 -13.26
C LEU A 863 -25.36 32.16 -13.62
N SER A 864 -25.51 31.06 -14.37
CA SER A 864 -26.78 30.56 -14.85
C SER A 864 -27.65 30.12 -13.66
N GLY A 865 -28.88 30.60 -13.54
CA GLY A 865 -29.78 30.24 -12.43
C GLY A 865 -29.43 30.82 -11.05
N CYS A 866 -28.71 31.94 -10.99
CA CYS A 866 -28.17 32.52 -9.75
C CYS A 866 -29.07 33.53 -9.00
N MET A 867 -30.34 33.65 -9.39
CA MET A 867 -31.28 34.71 -8.94
C MET A 867 -30.74 36.14 -9.22
N VAL A 868 -30.12 36.34 -10.39
CA VAL A 868 -29.65 37.67 -10.81
C VAL A 868 -30.81 38.47 -11.41
N THR A 869 -30.95 39.74 -11.05
CA THR A 869 -31.94 40.67 -11.59
C THR A 869 -31.27 41.69 -12.54
N ASP A 870 -32.03 42.69 -13.02
CA ASP A 870 -31.48 43.82 -13.76
C ASP A 870 -30.38 44.58 -12.98
N GLU A 871 -30.44 44.64 -11.64
CA GLU A 871 -29.41 45.28 -10.82
C GLU A 871 -28.06 44.54 -10.90
N GLY A 872 -28.08 43.21 -10.78
CA GLY A 872 -26.89 42.37 -10.92
C GLY A 872 -26.29 42.42 -12.33
N CYS A 873 -27.14 42.42 -13.35
CA CYS A 873 -26.71 42.58 -14.74
C CYS A 873 -26.13 43.98 -15.01
N CYS A 874 -26.65 45.04 -14.37
CA CYS A 874 -26.04 46.37 -14.40
C CYS A 874 -24.65 46.40 -13.75
N TYR A 875 -24.42 45.69 -12.64
CA TYR A 875 -23.07 45.56 -12.05
C TYR A 875 -22.09 44.87 -13.01
N LEU A 876 -22.53 43.81 -13.71
CA LEU A 876 -21.71 43.12 -14.72
C LEU A 876 -21.43 44.02 -15.93
N ALA A 877 -22.42 44.75 -16.46
CA ALA A 877 -22.22 45.69 -17.57
C ALA A 877 -21.24 46.82 -17.20
N SER A 878 -21.28 47.30 -15.95
CA SER A 878 -20.31 48.24 -15.39
C SER A 878 -18.90 47.64 -15.29
N ALA A 879 -18.78 46.38 -14.87
CA ALA A 879 -17.49 45.69 -14.78
C ALA A 879 -16.86 45.44 -16.16
N LEU A 880 -17.64 44.96 -17.12
CA LEU A 880 -17.19 44.73 -18.51
C LEU A 880 -16.76 46.03 -19.20
N SER A 881 -17.35 47.17 -18.82
CA SER A 881 -16.96 48.51 -19.32
C SER A 881 -15.65 49.04 -18.70
N SER A 882 -14.96 48.26 -17.87
CA SER A 882 -13.64 48.58 -17.32
C SER A 882 -12.53 47.92 -18.13
N ASN A 883 -11.46 48.66 -18.44
CA ASN A 883 -10.40 48.21 -19.34
C ASN A 883 -9.08 47.95 -18.57
N PRO A 884 -8.40 46.80 -18.75
CA PRO A 884 -8.79 45.65 -19.57
C PRO A 884 -9.81 44.74 -18.86
N SER A 885 -10.85 44.35 -19.60
CA SER A 885 -11.61 43.13 -19.31
C SER A 885 -10.94 41.96 -20.04
N HIS A 886 -10.88 40.79 -19.40
CA HIS A 886 -10.41 39.55 -20.01
C HIS A 886 -11.53 38.55 -20.32
N LEU A 887 -12.76 38.86 -19.91
CA LEU A 887 -13.91 37.95 -20.02
C LEU A 887 -14.37 37.79 -21.48
N LYS A 888 -14.57 36.54 -21.90
CA LYS A 888 -14.95 36.12 -23.27
C LYS A 888 -16.32 35.45 -23.29
N GLU A 889 -16.61 34.62 -22.28
CA GLU A 889 -17.90 33.94 -22.09
C GLU A 889 -18.56 34.39 -20.78
N LEU A 890 -19.82 34.81 -20.86
CA LEU A 890 -20.70 35.09 -19.73
C LEU A 890 -22.03 34.34 -19.90
N ASP A 891 -22.36 33.48 -18.94
CA ASP A 891 -23.67 32.80 -18.90
C ASP A 891 -24.54 33.35 -17.76
N LEU A 892 -25.66 33.96 -18.14
CA LEU A 892 -26.71 34.52 -17.28
C LEU A 892 -28.09 33.90 -17.57
N SER A 893 -28.15 32.75 -18.27
CA SER A 893 -29.42 32.04 -18.52
C SER A 893 -30.15 31.66 -17.22
N TYR A 894 -31.47 31.47 -17.30
CA TYR A 894 -32.35 31.16 -16.16
C TYR A 894 -32.29 32.18 -15.00
N ASN A 895 -32.06 33.47 -15.28
CA ASN A 895 -32.13 34.57 -14.30
C ASN A 895 -33.33 35.51 -14.59
N HIS A 896 -33.39 36.71 -14.01
CA HIS A 896 -34.37 37.74 -14.37
C HIS A 896 -33.72 39.06 -14.81
N PRO A 897 -32.93 39.07 -15.90
CA PRO A 897 -32.49 40.31 -16.51
C PRO A 897 -33.70 41.01 -17.17
N GLU A 898 -33.92 42.30 -16.88
CA GLU A 898 -34.94 43.09 -17.57
C GLU A 898 -34.37 43.73 -18.85
N HIS A 899 -35.21 44.48 -19.59
CA HIS A 899 -34.81 45.07 -20.87
C HIS A 899 -33.60 46.01 -20.77
N THR A 900 -33.42 46.70 -19.64
CA THR A 900 -32.39 47.74 -19.48
C THR A 900 -30.98 47.14 -19.46
N ALA A 901 -30.72 46.18 -18.57
CA ALA A 901 -29.41 45.54 -18.49
C ALA A 901 -29.15 44.59 -19.65
N LEU A 902 -30.20 43.97 -20.23
CA LEU A 902 -30.07 43.22 -21.49
C LEU A 902 -29.52 44.12 -22.61
N GLN A 903 -30.09 45.31 -22.81
CA GLN A 903 -29.57 46.24 -23.81
C GLN A 903 -28.13 46.67 -23.49
N LEU A 904 -27.83 47.02 -22.23
CA LEU A 904 -26.47 47.39 -21.82
C LEU A 904 -25.43 46.28 -22.01
N LEU A 905 -25.80 45.00 -21.93
CA LEU A 905 -24.92 43.87 -22.20
C LEU A 905 -24.83 43.54 -23.70
N SER A 906 -25.94 43.62 -24.44
CA SER A 906 -25.99 43.35 -25.88
C SER A 906 -25.28 44.43 -26.72
N ASP A 907 -25.40 45.71 -26.35
CA ASP A 907 -24.69 46.81 -27.01
C ASP A 907 -23.17 46.64 -26.94
N ARG A 908 -22.66 45.96 -25.90
CA ARG A 908 -21.23 45.71 -25.67
C ARG A 908 -20.64 44.57 -26.50
N LEU A 909 -21.47 43.66 -27.03
CA LEU A 909 -21.02 42.64 -28.00
C LEU A 909 -20.64 43.24 -29.36
N ASN A 910 -21.10 44.45 -29.65
CA ASN A 910 -20.90 45.12 -30.94
C ASN A 910 -19.71 46.12 -30.93
N ASP A 911 -19.08 46.35 -29.77
CA ASP A 911 -17.96 47.28 -29.63
C ASP A 911 -16.61 46.53 -29.74
N PRO A 912 -15.75 46.85 -30.73
CA PRO A 912 -14.51 46.12 -30.99
C PRO A 912 -13.43 46.26 -29.91
N ASN A 913 -13.65 47.10 -28.88
CA ASN A 913 -12.73 47.24 -27.74
C ASN A 913 -12.98 46.18 -26.63
N TYR A 914 -13.99 45.33 -26.78
CA TYR A 914 -14.42 44.37 -25.76
C TYR A 914 -14.03 42.93 -26.12
N THR A 915 -13.72 42.13 -25.10
CA THR A 915 -13.30 40.73 -25.25
C THR A 915 -14.45 39.72 -25.28
N ILE A 916 -15.66 40.13 -24.88
CA ILE A 916 -16.82 39.25 -24.75
C ILE A 916 -17.38 38.88 -26.13
N ASN A 917 -17.44 37.59 -26.43
CA ASN A 917 -17.92 37.07 -27.71
C ASN A 917 -19.03 36.01 -27.56
N LYS A 918 -19.31 35.55 -26.33
CA LYS A 918 -20.42 34.66 -26.01
C LYS A 918 -21.15 35.19 -24.76
N LEU A 919 -22.38 35.65 -24.96
CA LEU A 919 -23.32 35.99 -23.90
C LEU A 919 -24.53 35.07 -24.01
N ASN A 920 -24.93 34.44 -22.91
CA ASN A 920 -26.17 33.68 -22.81
C ASN A 920 -27.09 34.34 -21.76
N VAL A 921 -28.34 34.58 -22.11
CA VAL A 921 -29.36 35.23 -21.25
C VAL A 921 -30.72 34.49 -21.32
N ASP A 922 -30.73 33.30 -21.89
CA ASP A 922 -31.96 32.61 -22.29
C ASP A 922 -32.79 32.10 -21.10
N GLN A 923 -34.08 31.88 -21.35
CA GLN A 923 -35.02 31.23 -20.42
C GLN A 923 -35.23 31.96 -19.08
N GLY A 924 -35.03 33.27 -19.05
CA GLY A 924 -35.26 34.12 -17.88
C GLY A 924 -36.73 34.43 -17.58
N GLY A 925 -37.00 34.98 -16.39
CA GLY A 925 -38.34 35.35 -15.93
C GLY A 925 -38.44 35.50 -14.41
N GLU A 926 -39.50 36.13 -13.89
CA GLU A 926 -39.65 36.47 -12.46
C GLU A 926 -39.53 35.24 -11.54
N VAL A 927 -40.07 34.08 -11.96
CA VAL A 927 -39.97 32.80 -11.25
C VAL A 927 -38.52 32.38 -10.93
N ARG A 928 -37.53 32.87 -11.70
CA ARG A 928 -36.10 32.60 -11.50
C ARG A 928 -35.51 33.25 -10.24
N ILE A 929 -36.24 34.17 -9.59
CA ILE A 929 -35.89 34.79 -8.31
C ILE A 929 -36.28 33.89 -7.10
N THR A 930 -36.92 32.74 -7.36
CA THR A 930 -37.19 31.74 -6.32
C THR A 930 -35.90 31.07 -5.83
N ALA A 931 -35.81 30.77 -4.53
CA ALA A 931 -34.70 30.03 -3.95
C ALA A 931 -34.72 28.53 -4.32
N GLY A 932 -33.54 27.91 -4.41
CA GLY A 932 -33.40 26.47 -4.66
C GLY A 932 -34.02 25.98 -6.00
N PRO A 933 -34.34 24.68 -6.13
CA PRO A 933 -34.74 24.09 -7.41
C PRO A 933 -36.11 24.55 -7.91
N ARG A 934 -36.96 25.13 -7.03
CA ARG A 934 -38.26 25.70 -7.39
C ARG A 934 -38.18 26.85 -8.41
N LYS A 935 -37.01 27.46 -8.60
CA LYS A 935 -36.77 28.42 -9.69
C LYS A 935 -36.91 27.82 -11.10
N TYR A 936 -36.95 26.49 -11.20
CA TYR A 936 -37.17 25.72 -12.43
C TYR A 936 -38.58 25.14 -12.56
N ALA A 937 -39.53 25.56 -11.70
CA ALA A 937 -40.90 25.06 -11.70
C ALA A 937 -41.53 25.04 -13.10
N CYS A 938 -42.13 23.91 -13.47
CA CYS A 938 -42.87 23.72 -14.70
C CYS A 938 -44.25 23.12 -14.43
N ASP A 939 -45.30 23.73 -14.97
CA ASP A 939 -46.64 23.14 -14.96
C ASP A 939 -46.69 21.87 -15.82
N LEU A 940 -47.33 20.82 -15.29
CA LEU A 940 -47.48 19.52 -15.93
C LEU A 940 -48.94 19.09 -15.94
N THR A 941 -49.39 18.48 -17.05
CA THR A 941 -50.73 17.92 -17.21
C THR A 941 -50.66 16.48 -17.69
N LEU A 942 -51.42 15.60 -17.04
CA LEU A 942 -51.43 14.16 -17.32
C LEU A 942 -52.18 13.87 -18.62
N ASP A 943 -51.59 13.06 -19.51
CA ASP A 943 -52.22 12.75 -20.79
C ASP A 943 -53.15 11.55 -20.74
N ILE A 944 -54.45 11.83 -20.77
CA ILE A 944 -55.54 10.86 -20.87
C ILE A 944 -55.42 9.91 -22.08
N ASN A 945 -54.66 10.28 -23.12
CA ASN A 945 -54.40 9.43 -24.28
C ASN A 945 -53.34 8.35 -24.00
N THR A 946 -52.49 8.52 -22.98
CA THR A 946 -51.50 7.52 -22.54
C THR A 946 -51.96 6.68 -21.35
N ALA A 947 -52.86 7.24 -20.51
CA ALA A 947 -53.31 6.62 -19.26
C ALA A 947 -53.99 5.26 -19.46
N HIS A 948 -53.60 4.25 -18.69
CA HIS A 948 -54.26 2.94 -18.71
C HIS A 948 -55.72 2.99 -18.21
N SER A 949 -56.55 2.09 -18.74
CA SER A 949 -58.01 2.00 -18.51
C SER A 949 -58.48 1.84 -17.06
N LEU A 950 -57.59 1.58 -16.09
CA LEU A 950 -57.92 1.50 -14.64
C LEU A 950 -57.46 2.73 -13.84
N LEU A 951 -57.15 3.83 -14.52
CA LEU A 951 -56.70 5.08 -13.92
C LEU A 951 -57.67 6.21 -14.27
N ILE A 952 -58.14 6.95 -13.27
CA ILE A 952 -58.93 8.17 -13.46
C ILE A 952 -58.01 9.38 -13.35
N LEU A 953 -58.10 10.29 -14.31
CA LEU A 953 -57.52 11.63 -14.24
C LEU A 953 -58.56 12.61 -13.66
N SER A 954 -58.11 13.50 -12.80
CA SER A 954 -58.92 14.38 -11.96
C SER A 954 -58.15 15.66 -11.63
N GLU A 955 -58.80 16.64 -11.00
CA GLU A 955 -58.21 17.93 -10.60
C GLU A 955 -57.46 18.60 -11.78
N GLU A 956 -58.22 18.91 -12.85
CA GLU A 956 -57.73 19.50 -14.10
C GLU A 956 -56.58 18.71 -14.78
N SER A 957 -56.64 17.37 -14.64
CA SER A 957 -55.58 16.45 -15.07
C SER A 957 -54.24 16.64 -14.36
N ARG A 958 -54.21 17.23 -13.17
CA ARG A 958 -53.03 17.22 -12.27
C ARG A 958 -52.97 15.99 -11.36
N LYS A 959 -54.07 15.21 -11.24
CA LYS A 959 -54.14 14.08 -10.31
C LYS A 959 -54.64 12.78 -10.94
N ILE A 960 -53.96 11.69 -10.61
CA ILE A 960 -54.29 10.34 -11.07
C ILE A 960 -54.60 9.40 -9.91
N THR A 961 -55.73 8.69 -9.99
CA THR A 961 -56.17 7.72 -8.99
C THR A 961 -56.43 6.36 -9.63
N ARG A 962 -55.94 5.27 -9.02
CA ARG A 962 -56.23 3.92 -9.50
C ARG A 962 -57.57 3.42 -8.99
N VAL A 963 -58.41 2.93 -9.90
CA VAL A 963 -59.75 2.39 -9.63
C VAL A 963 -59.84 0.90 -9.97
N LYS A 964 -60.96 0.27 -9.56
CA LYS A 964 -61.25 -1.16 -9.83
C LYS A 964 -61.97 -1.38 -11.16
N GLU A 965 -62.71 -0.39 -11.64
CA GLU A 965 -63.57 -0.48 -12.83
C GLU A 965 -62.89 0.16 -14.05
N ARG A 966 -63.04 -0.46 -15.22
CA ARG A 966 -62.45 0.05 -16.46
C ARG A 966 -63.18 1.32 -16.92
N GLN A 967 -62.40 2.37 -17.10
CA GLN A 967 -62.84 3.66 -17.62
C GLN A 967 -62.97 3.60 -19.15
N TRP A 968 -64.05 4.19 -19.67
CA TRP A 968 -64.34 4.23 -21.11
C TRP A 968 -63.59 5.37 -21.79
N TYR A 969 -62.30 5.16 -22.04
CA TYR A 969 -61.48 6.04 -22.88
C TYR A 969 -61.45 5.57 -24.33
N PRO A 970 -61.35 6.49 -25.32
CA PRO A 970 -61.15 6.11 -26.72
C PRO A 970 -59.90 5.24 -26.93
N VAL A 971 -59.98 4.32 -27.90
CA VAL A 971 -58.82 3.55 -28.37
C VAL A 971 -57.77 4.51 -28.92
N HIS A 972 -56.53 4.39 -28.46
CA HIS A 972 -55.45 5.31 -28.81
C HIS A 972 -54.11 4.57 -28.76
N GLN A 973 -53.24 4.78 -29.76
CA GLN A 973 -51.98 4.05 -29.92
C GLN A 973 -50.97 4.27 -28.77
N ASP A 974 -50.95 5.47 -28.17
CA ASP A 974 -49.99 5.81 -27.12
C ASP A 974 -50.40 5.28 -25.72
N ARG A 975 -51.52 4.55 -25.62
CA ARG A 975 -52.10 4.08 -24.36
C ARG A 975 -51.34 2.88 -23.80
N PHE A 976 -50.89 2.95 -22.55
CA PHE A 976 -50.22 1.83 -21.88
C PHE A 976 -51.18 0.69 -21.52
N ASP A 977 -50.71 -0.55 -21.67
CA ASP A 977 -51.30 -1.75 -21.03
C ASP A 977 -50.98 -1.81 -19.52
N HIS A 978 -49.77 -1.40 -19.12
CA HIS A 978 -49.41 -1.25 -17.69
C HIS A 978 -50.12 -0.06 -17.05
N LEU A 979 -50.28 -0.09 -15.73
CA LEU A 979 -50.93 0.94 -14.90
C LEU A 979 -50.16 2.29 -14.81
N GLN A 980 -49.91 2.91 -15.95
CA GLN A 980 -49.04 4.05 -16.16
C GLN A 980 -49.72 5.19 -16.94
N VAL A 981 -49.09 6.37 -16.91
CA VAL A 981 -49.42 7.59 -17.65
C VAL A 981 -48.15 8.39 -17.93
N LEU A 982 -48.15 9.23 -18.96
CA LEU A 982 -47.19 10.33 -19.16
C LEU A 982 -47.89 11.69 -19.04
N CYS A 983 -47.12 12.73 -18.72
CA CYS A 983 -47.54 14.11 -18.94
C CYS A 983 -47.49 14.48 -20.44
N ARG A 984 -48.15 15.57 -20.80
CA ARG A 984 -48.23 16.08 -22.18
C ARG A 984 -47.00 16.89 -22.58
N GLU A 985 -46.41 17.57 -21.61
CA GLU A 985 -45.37 18.56 -21.78
C GLU A 985 -44.01 17.87 -22.01
N SER A 986 -43.33 18.25 -23.09
CA SER A 986 -41.98 17.79 -23.38
C SER A 986 -40.96 18.59 -22.56
N LEU A 987 -40.27 17.91 -21.66
CA LEU A 987 -39.25 18.49 -20.80
C LEU A 987 -37.91 18.58 -21.53
N THR A 988 -37.40 19.80 -21.66
CA THR A 988 -36.09 20.14 -22.23
C THR A 988 -35.52 21.35 -21.49
N GLY A 989 -34.20 21.46 -21.37
CA GLY A 989 -33.56 22.46 -20.49
C GLY A 989 -33.61 22.05 -19.01
N ARG A 990 -33.72 23.03 -18.11
CA ARG A 990 -33.88 22.81 -16.65
C ARG A 990 -35.34 22.86 -16.23
N CYS A 991 -35.79 21.82 -15.54
CA CYS A 991 -37.18 21.67 -15.10
C CYS A 991 -37.27 21.17 -13.65
N TYR A 992 -38.32 21.56 -12.94
CA TYR A 992 -38.64 21.08 -11.60
C TYR A 992 -40.14 20.92 -11.41
N TRP A 993 -40.57 19.83 -10.77
CA TRP A 993 -41.96 19.61 -10.35
C TRP A 993 -42.02 18.80 -9.07
N GLU A 994 -43.13 18.90 -8.33
CA GLU A 994 -43.36 18.09 -7.13
C GLU A 994 -44.53 17.12 -7.36
N ALA A 995 -44.37 15.87 -6.89
CA ALA A 995 -45.37 14.82 -7.01
C ALA A 995 -45.69 14.25 -5.63
N GLU A 996 -46.93 14.38 -5.18
CA GLU A 996 -47.39 13.89 -3.88
C GLU A 996 -48.25 12.64 -4.07
N TRP A 997 -47.85 11.53 -3.44
CA TRP A 997 -48.50 10.24 -3.58
C TRP A 997 -49.17 9.76 -2.28
N SER A 998 -50.16 8.88 -2.41
CA SER A 998 -50.90 8.33 -1.27
C SER A 998 -51.26 6.86 -1.51
N GLY A 999 -51.35 6.06 -0.44
CA GLY A 999 -51.85 4.68 -0.50
C GLY A 999 -50.79 3.63 -0.20
N SER A 1000 -50.58 2.68 -1.12
CA SER A 1000 -49.58 1.61 -0.99
C SER A 1000 -48.25 1.94 -1.69
N GLY A 1001 -48.27 2.78 -2.72
CA GLY A 1001 -47.07 3.29 -3.37
C GLY A 1001 -47.33 3.93 -4.73
N ALA A 1002 -46.27 4.53 -5.29
CA ALA A 1002 -46.24 5.11 -6.63
C ALA A 1002 -44.84 4.98 -7.24
N ASP A 1003 -44.76 4.98 -8.57
CA ASP A 1003 -43.50 5.17 -9.30
C ASP A 1003 -43.53 6.60 -9.86
N ILE A 1004 -42.54 7.43 -9.49
CA ILE A 1004 -42.32 8.77 -10.04
C ILE A 1004 -41.23 8.64 -11.09
N SER A 1005 -41.55 8.89 -12.35
CA SER A 1005 -40.70 8.53 -13.49
C SER A 1005 -40.44 9.69 -14.45
N VAL A 1006 -39.38 9.54 -15.23
CA VAL A 1006 -39.08 10.33 -16.43
C VAL A 1006 -38.84 9.36 -17.57
N SER A 1007 -39.44 9.59 -18.73
CA SER A 1007 -39.41 8.67 -19.87
C SER A 1007 -39.33 9.40 -21.21
N TYR A 1008 -38.61 8.80 -22.15
CA TYR A 1008 -38.77 9.09 -23.57
C TYR A 1008 -40.19 8.79 -24.05
N LYS A 1009 -40.68 9.50 -25.06
CA LYS A 1009 -42.00 9.23 -25.65
C LYS A 1009 -41.97 7.95 -26.49
N SER A 1010 -40.80 7.56 -26.98
CA SER A 1010 -40.58 6.30 -27.71
C SER A 1010 -40.65 5.02 -26.85
N ILE A 1011 -41.01 5.08 -25.56
CA ILE A 1011 -41.26 3.88 -24.73
C ILE A 1011 -42.40 3.02 -25.28
N THR A 1012 -42.25 1.70 -25.19
CA THR A 1012 -43.23 0.70 -25.63
C THR A 1012 -44.54 0.83 -24.84
N ARG A 1013 -45.68 0.63 -25.51
CA ARG A 1013 -47.04 0.82 -24.93
C ARG A 1013 -47.81 -0.48 -24.77
N GLU A 1014 -47.76 -1.29 -25.83
CA GLU A 1014 -48.42 -2.58 -25.95
C GLU A 1014 -47.61 -3.71 -25.32
N GLY A 1015 -48.31 -4.69 -24.75
CA GLY A 1015 -47.73 -5.88 -24.15
C GLY A 1015 -47.27 -5.63 -22.71
N MET A 1016 -47.61 -6.57 -21.83
CA MET A 1016 -47.24 -6.57 -20.41
C MET A 1016 -45.78 -7.02 -20.18
N SER A 1017 -44.84 -6.58 -21.02
CA SER A 1017 -43.40 -6.87 -20.91
C SER A 1017 -42.68 -5.89 -19.96
N PHE A 1018 -41.36 -6.06 -19.81
CA PHE A 1018 -40.50 -5.12 -19.08
C PHE A 1018 -40.18 -3.86 -19.92
N ASP A 1019 -40.18 -3.95 -21.25
CA ASP A 1019 -39.87 -2.85 -22.17
C ASP A 1019 -40.90 -1.72 -22.16
N SER A 1020 -42.13 -2.01 -21.72
CA SER A 1020 -43.23 -1.06 -21.57
C SER A 1020 -43.39 -0.51 -20.14
N LEU A 1021 -42.54 -0.95 -19.20
CA LEU A 1021 -42.62 -0.61 -17.78
C LEU A 1021 -41.55 0.40 -17.36
N PHE A 1022 -41.92 1.51 -16.70
CA PHE A 1022 -40.97 2.54 -16.27
C PHE A 1022 -39.85 1.97 -15.37
N GLY A 1023 -38.61 2.35 -15.64
CA GLY A 1023 -37.42 1.89 -14.91
C GLY A 1023 -36.91 0.50 -15.31
N SER A 1024 -37.74 -0.35 -15.94
CA SER A 1024 -37.34 -1.68 -16.44
C SER A 1024 -36.71 -1.67 -17.84
N ASN A 1025 -36.38 -0.49 -18.39
CA ASN A 1025 -35.80 -0.32 -19.73
C ASN A 1025 -34.84 0.87 -19.82
N VAL A 1026 -34.07 0.96 -20.91
CA VAL A 1026 -33.14 2.07 -21.20
C VAL A 1026 -33.81 3.41 -21.54
N LYS A 1027 -35.13 3.44 -21.72
CA LYS A 1027 -35.89 4.64 -22.16
C LYS A 1027 -36.51 5.42 -21.01
N SER A 1028 -36.36 4.95 -19.77
CA SER A 1028 -37.01 5.54 -18.60
C SER A 1028 -36.20 5.37 -17.31
N TRP A 1029 -36.35 6.33 -16.42
CA TRP A 1029 -35.75 6.39 -15.09
C TRP A 1029 -36.89 6.55 -14.09
N SER A 1030 -36.90 5.77 -13.02
CA SER A 1030 -38.03 5.68 -12.09
C SER A 1030 -37.56 5.69 -10.64
N LEU A 1031 -38.33 6.35 -9.77
CA LEU A 1031 -38.23 6.26 -8.32
C LEU A 1031 -39.50 5.58 -7.79
N TYR A 1032 -39.39 4.31 -7.44
CA TYR A 1032 -40.45 3.60 -6.72
C TYR A 1032 -40.47 4.05 -5.26
N CYS A 1033 -41.65 4.50 -4.82
CA CYS A 1033 -41.92 4.93 -3.45
C CYS A 1033 -43.03 4.09 -2.82
N SER A 1034 -42.81 3.64 -1.59
CA SER A 1034 -43.80 2.99 -0.74
C SER A 1034 -43.65 3.46 0.71
N ASN A 1035 -44.61 3.08 1.57
CA ASN A 1035 -44.57 3.43 3.00
C ASN A 1035 -43.35 2.84 3.75
N ASN A 1036 -42.68 1.84 3.17
CA ASN A 1036 -41.59 1.09 3.82
C ASN A 1036 -40.24 1.23 3.10
N THR A 1037 -40.22 1.56 1.81
CA THR A 1037 -39.01 1.57 0.97
C THR A 1037 -39.07 2.65 -0.11
N THR A 1038 -37.90 3.15 -0.49
CA THR A 1038 -37.69 3.94 -1.70
C THR A 1038 -36.58 3.29 -2.52
N THR A 1039 -36.82 3.11 -3.82
CA THR A 1039 -35.89 2.39 -4.71
C THR A 1039 -35.80 3.10 -6.05
N ALA A 1040 -34.59 3.44 -6.48
CA ALA A 1040 -34.35 3.94 -7.84
C ALA A 1040 -34.26 2.77 -8.83
N TRP A 1041 -34.81 2.93 -10.03
CA TRP A 1041 -34.87 1.91 -11.08
C TRP A 1041 -34.49 2.50 -12.45
N HIS A 1042 -33.55 1.85 -13.14
CA HIS A 1042 -33.24 2.12 -14.55
C HIS A 1042 -32.69 0.88 -15.24
N ASN A 1043 -33.10 0.63 -16.49
CA ASN A 1043 -32.71 -0.54 -17.28
C ASN A 1043 -32.83 -1.89 -16.52
N ASN A 1044 -33.87 -2.01 -15.70
CA ASN A 1044 -34.15 -3.18 -14.84
C ASN A 1044 -33.05 -3.51 -13.80
N ASN A 1045 -32.15 -2.57 -13.52
CA ASN A 1045 -31.36 -2.56 -12.29
C ASN A 1045 -32.07 -1.67 -11.26
N ASP A 1046 -32.04 -2.09 -9.99
CA ASP A 1046 -32.59 -1.33 -8.87
C ASP A 1046 -31.49 -0.86 -7.89
N THR A 1047 -31.80 0.16 -7.10
CA THR A 1047 -30.91 0.68 -6.05
C THR A 1047 -31.76 1.11 -4.85
N LEU A 1048 -31.67 0.34 -3.76
CA LEU A 1048 -32.40 0.59 -2.52
C LEU A 1048 -31.81 1.81 -1.78
N ILE A 1049 -32.65 2.81 -1.52
CA ILE A 1049 -32.25 4.06 -0.87
C ILE A 1049 -32.47 3.89 0.65
N SER A 1050 -31.37 3.91 1.40
CA SER A 1050 -31.38 3.71 2.86
C SER A 1050 -31.82 4.96 3.61
N ALA A 1051 -33.13 5.18 3.71
CA ALA A 1051 -33.70 6.33 4.40
C ALA A 1051 -33.54 6.24 5.93
N THR A 1052 -32.97 7.29 6.54
CA THR A 1052 -32.80 7.44 8.00
C THR A 1052 -34.02 8.03 8.71
N SER A 1053 -35.14 8.16 8.00
CA SER A 1053 -36.43 8.67 8.48
C SER A 1053 -37.54 8.18 7.54
N PRO A 1054 -38.82 8.12 7.96
CA PRO A 1054 -39.90 7.79 7.04
C PRO A 1054 -39.89 8.79 5.85
N PRO A 1055 -39.89 8.32 4.59
CA PRO A 1055 -39.81 9.20 3.44
C PRO A 1055 -41.05 10.09 3.35
N SER A 1056 -40.87 11.35 2.96
CA SER A 1056 -42.02 12.18 2.61
C SER A 1056 -42.77 11.57 1.43
N ASN A 1057 -44.09 11.56 1.51
CA ASN A 1057 -44.99 11.22 0.41
C ASN A 1057 -44.90 12.20 -0.77
N ARG A 1058 -44.19 13.32 -0.60
CA ARG A 1058 -43.97 14.35 -1.61
C ARG A 1058 -42.54 14.26 -2.14
N VAL A 1059 -42.41 13.97 -3.43
CA VAL A 1059 -41.14 13.82 -4.15
C VAL A 1059 -40.97 14.98 -5.12
N GLY A 1060 -39.89 15.75 -4.95
CA GLY A 1060 -39.48 16.78 -5.89
C GLY A 1060 -38.52 16.19 -6.92
N VAL A 1061 -38.74 16.47 -8.20
CA VAL A 1061 -37.89 16.00 -9.29
C VAL A 1061 -37.26 17.20 -9.97
N TYR A 1062 -35.93 17.27 -9.98
CA TYR A 1062 -35.14 18.25 -10.74
C TYR A 1062 -34.48 17.55 -11.92
N MET A 1063 -34.51 18.19 -13.08
CA MET A 1063 -33.82 17.72 -14.28
C MET A 1063 -33.04 18.86 -14.91
N ASP A 1064 -31.78 18.61 -15.27
CA ASP A 1064 -31.05 19.40 -16.27
C ASP A 1064 -30.80 18.50 -17.48
N TRP A 1065 -31.59 18.68 -18.54
CA TRP A 1065 -31.49 17.92 -19.77
C TRP A 1065 -30.11 18.11 -20.45
N SER A 1066 -29.51 19.30 -20.32
CA SER A 1066 -28.25 19.66 -20.97
C SER A 1066 -27.02 19.13 -20.23
N ALA A 1067 -27.06 19.09 -18.89
CA ALA A 1067 -26.05 18.46 -18.05
C ALA A 1067 -26.32 16.96 -17.83
N GLY A 1068 -27.34 16.39 -18.47
CA GLY A 1068 -27.68 14.97 -18.34
C GLY A 1068 -28.07 14.52 -16.93
N THR A 1069 -28.54 15.44 -16.08
CA THR A 1069 -28.80 15.20 -14.66
C THR A 1069 -30.29 15.02 -14.39
N LEU A 1070 -30.67 14.00 -13.62
CA LEU A 1070 -32.03 13.80 -13.10
C LEU A 1070 -31.97 13.42 -11.62
N SER A 1071 -32.37 14.35 -10.75
CA SER A 1071 -32.25 14.26 -9.30
C SER A 1071 -33.62 14.24 -8.61
N PHE A 1072 -33.77 13.32 -7.67
CA PHE A 1072 -34.98 13.14 -6.86
C PHE A 1072 -34.73 13.58 -5.42
N TYR A 1073 -35.69 14.27 -4.82
CA TYR A 1073 -35.64 14.81 -3.47
C TYR A 1073 -36.88 14.45 -2.67
N SER A 1074 -36.72 14.11 -1.39
CA SER A 1074 -37.82 14.09 -0.44
C SER A 1074 -38.14 15.53 -0.06
N VAL A 1075 -39.39 15.95 -0.23
CA VAL A 1075 -39.84 17.31 0.03
C VAL A 1075 -40.59 17.33 1.36
N SER A 1076 -40.00 17.99 2.34
CA SER A 1076 -40.56 18.24 3.68
C SER A 1076 -40.24 19.69 4.06
N ASP A 1077 -39.91 19.97 5.33
CA ASP A 1077 -39.31 21.26 5.72
C ASP A 1077 -37.92 21.48 5.08
N THR A 1078 -37.27 20.40 4.61
CA THR A 1078 -36.01 20.44 3.85
C THR A 1078 -36.06 19.52 2.62
N HIS A 1079 -35.35 19.92 1.55
CA HIS A 1079 -35.12 19.10 0.35
C HIS A 1079 -33.96 18.13 0.58
N THR A 1080 -34.25 16.88 0.96
CA THR A 1080 -33.23 15.83 1.13
C THR A 1080 -33.07 15.05 -0.16
N GLN A 1081 -31.86 15.02 -0.75
CA GLN A 1081 -31.61 14.24 -1.97
C GLN A 1081 -31.79 12.73 -1.71
N LEU A 1082 -32.58 12.06 -2.55
CA LEU A 1082 -32.86 10.63 -2.51
C LEU A 1082 -31.97 9.85 -3.48
N HIS A 1083 -31.88 10.32 -4.73
CA HIS A 1083 -31.08 9.69 -5.79
C HIS A 1083 -30.78 10.69 -6.91
N THR A 1084 -29.76 10.44 -7.73
CA THR A 1084 -29.48 11.18 -8.96
C THR A 1084 -29.00 10.22 -10.04
N PHE A 1085 -29.72 10.17 -11.17
CA PHE A 1085 -29.24 9.53 -12.38
C PHE A 1085 -28.45 10.54 -13.21
N ILE A 1086 -27.33 10.10 -13.78
CA ILE A 1086 -26.62 10.81 -14.86
C ILE A 1086 -26.75 10.01 -16.16
N THR A 1087 -27.23 10.66 -17.22
CA THR A 1087 -27.56 10.04 -18.51
C THR A 1087 -27.44 11.06 -19.64
N THR A 1088 -27.04 10.63 -20.84
CA THR A 1088 -27.12 11.50 -22.02
C THR A 1088 -28.53 11.40 -22.62
N PHE A 1089 -29.35 12.44 -22.44
CA PHE A 1089 -30.68 12.47 -23.04
C PHE A 1089 -30.59 12.63 -24.57
N THR A 1090 -31.26 11.76 -25.31
CA THR A 1090 -31.20 11.69 -26.79
C THR A 1090 -32.47 12.18 -27.50
N GLU A 1091 -33.61 12.20 -26.80
CA GLU A 1091 -34.86 12.81 -27.24
C GLU A 1091 -35.48 13.60 -26.06
N PRO A 1092 -36.47 14.49 -26.30
CA PRO A 1092 -37.21 15.13 -25.22
C PRO A 1092 -37.88 14.10 -24.30
N VAL A 1093 -37.78 14.30 -22.99
CA VAL A 1093 -38.37 13.42 -21.98
C VAL A 1093 -39.69 13.98 -21.46
N TYR A 1094 -40.48 13.13 -20.82
CA TYR A 1094 -41.79 13.43 -20.29
C TYR A 1094 -41.86 12.86 -18.87
N ALA A 1095 -42.43 13.61 -17.93
CA ALA A 1095 -42.75 13.07 -16.62
C ALA A 1095 -43.78 11.93 -16.75
N GLY A 1096 -43.65 10.88 -15.95
CA GLY A 1096 -44.50 9.69 -16.01
C GLY A 1096 -44.78 9.13 -14.63
N PHE A 1097 -45.94 8.48 -14.47
CA PHE A 1097 -46.38 7.99 -13.17
C PHE A 1097 -46.99 6.60 -13.28
N ARG A 1098 -46.73 5.75 -12.28
CA ARG A 1098 -47.40 4.46 -12.08
C ARG A 1098 -48.08 4.44 -10.71
N VAL A 1099 -49.26 3.85 -10.63
CA VAL A 1099 -50.10 3.93 -9.41
C VAL A 1099 -50.46 2.53 -8.88
N HIS A 1100 -50.07 2.25 -7.63
CA HIS A 1100 -50.31 0.97 -6.99
C HIS A 1100 -51.72 0.86 -6.39
N LEU A 1101 -52.04 -0.28 -5.76
CA LEU A 1101 -53.41 -0.58 -5.34
C LEU A 1101 -53.92 0.46 -4.33
N ASN A 1102 -55.17 0.92 -4.49
CA ASN A 1102 -55.79 1.95 -3.65
C ASN A 1102 -54.91 3.21 -3.47
N SER A 1103 -54.18 3.62 -4.52
CA SER A 1103 -53.22 4.73 -4.46
C SER A 1103 -53.60 5.86 -5.43
N SER A 1104 -53.04 7.05 -5.19
CA SER A 1104 -53.12 8.20 -6.10
C SER A 1104 -51.80 8.99 -6.13
N VAL A 1105 -51.61 9.81 -7.16
CA VAL A 1105 -50.51 10.79 -7.29
C VAL A 1105 -51.08 12.13 -7.76
N SER A 1106 -50.62 13.23 -7.17
CA SER A 1106 -51.02 14.61 -7.49
C SER A 1106 -49.78 15.44 -7.85
N LEU A 1107 -49.88 16.25 -8.90
CA LEU A 1107 -48.85 17.17 -9.36
C LEU A 1107 -48.97 18.55 -8.69
N HIS A 1108 -47.82 19.13 -8.33
CA HIS A 1108 -47.67 20.41 -7.64
C HIS A 1108 -46.52 21.25 -8.19
#